data_AF-V4PT84-F1
#
_entry.id   AF-V4PT84-F1
#
_cell.length_a   1.000
_cell.length_b   1.000
_cell.length_c   1.000
_cell.angle_alpha   90.00
_cell.angle_beta   90.00
_cell.angle_gamma   90.00
#
_symmetry.space_group_name_H-M   'P 1'
#
loop_
_entity.id
_entity.type
_entity.pdbx_description
1 polymer ?
#
loop_
_entity_poly.entity_id
_entity_poly.type
_entity_poly.pdbx_seq_one_letter_code
_entity_poly.pdbx_strand_id
1 'polypeptide(L)'
;MLNRRHLLASVAALAAAPSVRAATGLKVTRFIDDTSVELSEGATRQTVRRGETFAAWTLVEILPDQVVLETFRIDGGDIAFVDTTGLRMAFGKTAESTEVDFSKAFLGHTEAEVRESPTDLLGQQILSRPGDPDYDTVASAFPPIRKVWGDTYNFLGTPENQDKVWFMYGGRSPNFDPAVYQPSVDAVRKAGKVRDGLVGGYLPCLRFVYPEDNGDWTEMLAFAPLRMINGNTRMQPVWYRVSRIEEGRLAWSRHIDSYLPYPPREGDDPKLFYADLLAFKAGWDEKLAAGMQVDLPDARLQNQARHSLIRAMMGRSDGYPKYGTVDKNYGGSEHDGFPDTFNVETAAMIEWGLIERAGVYIDNYFGKFVRDDGVILYRGPETGQFGRMLTVVAQYITHGGDPDLLLRHRKRIDAITHVLLGMRAKALTLAKDDPAYGMLSGWSEADAVLEADPQRYMQPYFSNSTEAIRGFTEIGDVWRTIATARADSALYDWGQTLISDGQHLARDLQTAMSRSMLTVDGETILPTIAGAKEPFHVVLQRDRSDPQWRSYRSWMEMLYSGFLWEEEINRIIDYRGRHHDIVLGMPMAYGYRTGEMAGFLSYGHGYGLIQNDRIREALLMTYSSMAHQYTRGAWLAPETRRPLADDFTSAYCSPSQLVCPLMARWLLVYEERWILWLGKGLPQAWLEPGKTVRVTNAPTRWGRTGYAISSSTKRIEATIALPPIDIRDAPVRMRLRFRGRIDAVTINGKRSEGFDPETGDIFLSSEDGRDVRIVANITRI
;
A
#
# COMPACT_ATOMS: atom_id res chain seq x y z
N MET A 1 -33.48 24.74 -44.72
CA MET A 1 -33.65 23.29 -44.97
C MET A 1 -32.37 22.62 -44.45
N LEU A 2 -32.42 21.84 -43.35
CA LEU A 2 -32.35 20.35 -43.33
C LEU A 2 -31.21 19.78 -44.21
N ASN A 3 -30.37 18.79 -43.88
CA ASN A 3 -30.07 17.95 -42.68
C ASN A 3 -28.74 17.18 -43.00
N ARG A 4 -27.95 16.57 -42.11
CA ARG A 4 -27.96 16.39 -40.63
C ARG A 4 -26.50 16.17 -40.11
N ARG A 5 -26.35 16.01 -38.77
CA ARG A 5 -25.13 15.68 -37.99
C ARG A 5 -24.47 14.33 -38.34
N HIS A 6 -23.12 14.28 -38.41
CA HIS A 6 -22.27 13.15 -37.96
C HIS A 6 -20.80 13.58 -37.82
N LEU A 7 -20.41 14.09 -36.64
CA LEU A 7 -19.05 14.12 -36.08
C LEU A 7 -19.18 14.54 -34.59
N LEU A 8 -18.39 13.96 -33.68
CA LEU A 8 -18.44 14.01 -32.19
C LEU A 8 -19.15 12.82 -31.51
N ALA A 9 -18.41 11.72 -31.29
CA ALA A 9 -18.70 10.69 -30.27
C ALA A 9 -17.53 9.68 -30.13
N SER A 10 -16.41 10.07 -29.51
CA SER A 10 -15.29 9.14 -29.23
C SER A 10 -14.36 9.63 -28.09
N VAL A 11 -14.93 10.22 -27.05
CA VAL A 11 -14.30 10.43 -25.73
C VAL A 11 -15.39 10.20 -24.66
N ALA A 12 -15.00 9.72 -23.48
CA ALA A 12 -15.84 9.42 -22.30
C ALA A 12 -16.68 8.12 -22.35
N ALA A 13 -16.00 6.99 -22.09
CA ALA A 13 -16.63 5.78 -21.54
C ALA A 13 -15.71 4.94 -20.62
N LEU A 14 -14.71 5.56 -19.96
CA LEU A 14 -14.10 4.98 -18.75
C LEU A 14 -15.00 5.30 -17.56
N ALA A 15 -16.12 4.58 -17.48
CA ALA A 15 -16.97 4.58 -16.30
C ALA A 15 -16.59 3.40 -15.40
N ALA A 16 -16.31 3.70 -14.12
CA ALA A 16 -16.04 2.74 -13.07
C ALA A 16 -17.02 1.55 -13.10
N ALA A 17 -16.52 0.34 -12.81
CA ALA A 17 -17.24 -0.92 -13.00
C ALA A 17 -18.71 -0.91 -12.56
N PRO A 18 -19.61 -1.33 -13.46
CA PRO A 18 -20.58 -2.33 -13.07
C PRO A 18 -20.73 -3.46 -14.11
N SER A 19 -20.97 -4.71 -13.73
CA SER A 19 -20.96 -5.29 -12.38
C SER A 19 -21.37 -6.76 -12.44
N VAL A 20 -21.08 -7.46 -11.36
CA VAL A 20 -21.79 -8.67 -10.90
C VAL A 20 -23.34 -8.48 -10.81
N ARG A 21 -23.88 -7.24 -10.79
CA ARG A 21 -25.34 -6.98 -10.87
C ARG A 21 -25.94 -7.35 -12.23
N ALA A 22 -25.13 -7.60 -13.26
CA ALA A 22 -25.60 -8.04 -14.58
C ALA A 22 -26.20 -9.46 -14.58
N ALA A 23 -25.98 -10.25 -13.52
CA ALA A 23 -26.50 -11.62 -13.38
C ALA A 23 -27.70 -11.70 -12.40
N THR A 24 -28.46 -10.61 -12.22
CA THR A 24 -29.53 -10.52 -11.18
C THR A 24 -30.76 -11.39 -11.41
N GLY A 25 -30.81 -12.21 -12.48
CA GLY A 25 -31.81 -13.24 -12.70
C GLY A 25 -31.25 -14.61 -13.11
N LEU A 26 -29.93 -14.76 -13.16
CA LEU A 26 -29.26 -15.95 -13.70
C LEU A 26 -29.24 -17.10 -12.69
N LYS A 27 -29.74 -18.26 -13.10
CA LYS A 27 -29.79 -19.49 -12.28
C LYS A 27 -29.79 -20.77 -13.11
N VAL A 28 -29.37 -21.88 -12.51
CA VAL A 28 -29.58 -23.23 -13.03
C VAL A 28 -31.04 -23.65 -12.75
N THR A 29 -31.81 -24.02 -13.76
CA THR A 29 -33.14 -24.61 -13.54
C THR A 29 -33.06 -26.13 -13.41
N ARG A 30 -32.08 -26.77 -14.06
CA ARG A 30 -31.89 -28.22 -14.01
C ARG A 30 -30.46 -28.62 -14.38
N PHE A 31 -29.84 -29.49 -13.58
CA PHE A 31 -28.69 -30.28 -14.01
C PHE A 31 -29.18 -31.46 -14.85
N ILE A 32 -28.58 -31.68 -16.03
CA ILE A 32 -29.01 -32.73 -16.97
C ILE A 32 -28.02 -33.89 -16.94
N ASP A 33 -26.74 -33.59 -17.11
CA ASP A 33 -25.60 -34.52 -17.03
C ASP A 33 -24.28 -33.77 -16.75
N ASP A 34 -23.15 -34.47 -16.67
CA ASP A 34 -21.81 -33.90 -16.45
C ASP A 34 -21.30 -32.98 -17.58
N THR A 35 -22.09 -32.78 -18.64
CA THR A 35 -21.74 -31.95 -19.80
C THR A 35 -22.75 -30.86 -20.11
N SER A 36 -23.96 -30.90 -19.54
CA SER A 36 -25.05 -29.99 -19.87
C SER A 36 -25.98 -29.63 -18.70
N VAL A 37 -26.48 -28.39 -18.72
CA VAL A 37 -27.48 -27.86 -17.78
C VAL A 37 -28.55 -27.04 -18.51
N GLU A 38 -29.72 -26.88 -17.89
CA GLU A 38 -30.69 -25.86 -18.27
C GLU A 38 -30.41 -24.59 -17.44
N LEU A 39 -30.13 -23.48 -18.12
CA LEU A 39 -29.96 -22.15 -17.54
C LEU A 39 -31.19 -21.29 -17.79
N SER A 40 -31.45 -20.34 -16.89
CA SER A 40 -32.47 -19.32 -17.08
C SER A 40 -32.05 -17.94 -16.60
N GLU A 41 -32.56 -16.92 -17.29
CA GLU A 41 -32.52 -15.52 -16.85
C GLU A 41 -33.82 -14.84 -17.27
N GLY A 42 -34.59 -14.38 -16.27
CA GLY A 42 -35.94 -13.86 -16.49
C GLY A 42 -36.86 -14.91 -17.11
N ALA A 43 -37.37 -14.62 -18.31
CA ALA A 43 -38.22 -15.52 -19.10
C ALA A 43 -37.44 -16.47 -20.02
N THR A 44 -36.16 -16.17 -20.30
CA THR A 44 -35.32 -16.97 -21.21
C THR A 44 -34.86 -18.24 -20.51
N ARG A 45 -34.96 -19.38 -21.21
CA ARG A 45 -34.38 -20.67 -20.78
C ARG A 45 -33.68 -21.34 -21.95
N GLN A 46 -32.58 -22.02 -21.67
CA GLN A 46 -31.80 -22.72 -22.68
C GLN A 46 -31.07 -23.91 -22.05
N THR A 47 -31.07 -25.06 -22.71
CA THR A 47 -30.11 -26.13 -22.43
C THR A 47 -28.78 -25.77 -23.06
N VAL A 48 -27.71 -25.80 -22.28
CA VAL A 48 -26.37 -25.36 -22.67
C VAL A 48 -25.37 -26.44 -22.29
N ARG A 49 -24.49 -26.79 -23.22
CA ARG A 49 -23.37 -27.72 -23.01
C ARG A 49 -22.08 -26.96 -22.69
N ARG A 50 -21.09 -27.64 -22.09
CA ARG A 50 -19.77 -27.04 -21.86
C ARG A 50 -19.17 -26.52 -23.18
N GLY A 51 -18.75 -25.26 -23.19
CA GLY A 51 -18.29 -24.51 -24.36
C GLY A 51 -19.39 -23.73 -25.11
N GLU A 52 -20.67 -24.04 -24.91
CA GLU A 52 -21.79 -23.29 -25.50
C GLU A 52 -22.12 -22.04 -24.64
N THR A 53 -22.86 -21.11 -25.24
CA THR A 53 -23.20 -19.82 -24.62
C THR A 53 -24.68 -19.69 -24.25
N PHE A 54 -24.93 -18.97 -23.15
CA PHE A 54 -26.22 -18.44 -22.72
C PHE A 54 -26.13 -16.91 -22.62
N ALA A 55 -26.80 -16.20 -23.53
CA ALA A 55 -26.62 -14.77 -23.72
C ALA A 55 -25.12 -14.39 -23.87
N ALA A 56 -24.52 -13.74 -22.87
CA ALA A 56 -23.11 -13.35 -22.85
C ALA A 56 -22.18 -14.33 -22.09
N TRP A 57 -22.73 -15.36 -21.46
CA TRP A 57 -22.03 -16.31 -20.60
C TRP A 57 -21.67 -17.59 -21.36
N THR A 58 -20.42 -18.03 -21.30
CA THR A 58 -20.01 -19.39 -21.72
C THR A 58 -20.11 -20.34 -20.53
N LEU A 59 -20.70 -21.52 -20.71
CA LEU A 59 -20.64 -22.58 -19.71
C LEU A 59 -19.25 -23.24 -19.74
N VAL A 60 -18.43 -23.01 -18.71
CA VAL A 60 -17.04 -23.48 -18.69
C VAL A 60 -16.91 -24.82 -17.97
N GLU A 61 -17.58 -25.00 -16.83
CA GLU A 61 -17.54 -26.27 -16.09
C GLU A 61 -18.81 -26.52 -15.25
N ILE A 62 -19.10 -27.78 -14.96
CA ILE A 62 -20.19 -28.23 -14.10
C ILE A 62 -19.61 -28.86 -12.84
N LEU A 63 -19.89 -28.25 -11.68
CA LEU A 63 -19.56 -28.76 -10.35
C LEU A 63 -20.77 -29.52 -9.76
N PRO A 64 -20.62 -30.28 -8.66
CA PRO A 64 -21.69 -31.14 -8.14
C PRO A 64 -23.00 -30.42 -7.76
N ASP A 65 -22.92 -29.15 -7.36
CA ASP A 65 -24.04 -28.35 -6.85
C ASP A 65 -24.27 -27.02 -7.60
N GLN A 66 -23.35 -26.63 -8.49
CA GLN A 66 -23.32 -25.34 -9.18
C GLN A 66 -22.58 -25.44 -10.52
N VAL A 67 -22.71 -24.41 -11.36
CA VAL A 67 -21.95 -24.30 -12.62
C VAL A 67 -21.01 -23.09 -12.60
N VAL A 68 -19.95 -23.19 -13.39
CA VAL A 68 -19.02 -22.09 -13.65
C VAL A 68 -19.31 -21.50 -15.02
N LEU A 69 -19.69 -20.23 -15.03
CA LEU A 69 -19.99 -19.44 -16.21
C LEU A 69 -18.96 -18.33 -16.36
N GLU A 70 -18.53 -18.02 -17.58
CA GLU A 70 -17.58 -16.93 -17.83
C GLU A 70 -18.02 -15.98 -18.93
N THR A 71 -17.67 -14.70 -18.76
CA THR A 71 -17.62 -13.75 -19.88
C THR A 71 -16.15 -13.50 -20.25
N PHE A 72 -15.85 -13.56 -21.54
CA PHE A 72 -14.50 -13.34 -22.06
C PHE A 72 -14.40 -11.98 -22.74
N ARG A 73 -13.60 -11.07 -22.18
CA ARG A 73 -13.29 -9.76 -22.76
C ARG A 73 -11.81 -9.47 -22.61
N ILE A 74 -11.21 -8.88 -23.64
CA ILE A 74 -9.78 -8.55 -23.63
C ILE A 74 -9.37 -7.68 -22.42
N ASP A 75 -10.21 -6.72 -22.03
CA ASP A 75 -9.97 -5.79 -20.92
C ASP A 75 -10.58 -6.23 -19.57
N GLY A 76 -11.28 -7.37 -19.53
CA GLY A 76 -11.97 -7.82 -18.31
C GLY A 76 -12.85 -9.04 -18.51
N GLY A 77 -14.10 -8.95 -18.08
CA GLY A 77 -15.04 -10.08 -18.01
C GLY A 77 -15.14 -10.64 -16.59
N ASP A 78 -15.82 -11.77 -16.43
CA ASP A 78 -16.22 -12.30 -15.12
C ASP A 78 -16.14 -13.82 -15.09
N ILE A 79 -15.88 -14.39 -13.90
CA ILE A 79 -16.13 -15.80 -13.57
C ILE A 79 -17.26 -15.85 -12.55
N ALA A 80 -18.37 -16.50 -12.87
CA ALA A 80 -19.56 -16.59 -12.04
C ALA A 80 -19.85 -18.04 -11.65
N PHE A 81 -20.15 -18.25 -10.37
CA PHE A 81 -20.58 -19.51 -9.79
C PHE A 81 -22.08 -19.44 -9.54
N VAL A 82 -22.87 -20.30 -10.18
CA VAL A 82 -24.33 -20.20 -10.24
C VAL A 82 -24.97 -21.54 -9.91
N ASP A 83 -25.94 -21.55 -8.99
CA ASP A 83 -26.71 -22.75 -8.63
C ASP A 83 -28.22 -22.59 -8.91
N THR A 84 -29.04 -23.45 -8.30
CA THR A 84 -30.50 -23.42 -8.46
C THR A 84 -31.20 -22.23 -7.80
N THR A 85 -30.54 -21.58 -6.85
CA THR A 85 -31.01 -20.35 -6.20
C THR A 85 -30.56 -19.10 -6.94
N GLY A 86 -29.46 -19.18 -7.69
CA GLY A 86 -28.93 -18.13 -8.55
C GLY A 86 -27.42 -17.96 -8.40
N LEU A 87 -26.94 -16.74 -8.64
CA LEU A 87 -25.53 -16.39 -8.46
C LEU A 87 -25.09 -16.56 -6.99
N ARG A 88 -24.02 -17.32 -6.76
CA ARG A 88 -23.38 -17.54 -5.46
C ARG A 88 -22.13 -16.69 -5.24
N MET A 89 -21.26 -16.63 -6.24
CA MET A 89 -19.99 -15.91 -6.19
C MET A 89 -19.66 -15.40 -7.59
N ALA A 90 -18.98 -14.26 -7.68
CA ALA A 90 -18.43 -13.79 -8.93
C ALA A 90 -17.07 -13.11 -8.75
N PHE A 91 -16.20 -13.32 -9.73
CA PHE A 91 -14.85 -12.78 -9.79
C PHE A 91 -14.71 -11.95 -11.07
N GLY A 92 -14.78 -10.63 -10.93
CA GLY A 92 -14.43 -9.73 -12.02
C GLY A 92 -12.95 -9.87 -12.39
N LYS A 93 -12.67 -9.91 -13.68
CA LYS A 93 -11.33 -9.88 -14.27
C LYS A 93 -10.98 -8.44 -14.67
N THR A 94 -9.73 -8.04 -14.50
CA THR A 94 -9.18 -6.78 -15.04
C THR A 94 -8.09 -7.07 -16.08
N ALA A 95 -7.79 -6.13 -16.98
CA ALA A 95 -6.54 -6.13 -17.75
C ALA A 95 -6.19 -4.71 -18.21
N GLU A 96 -5.01 -4.23 -17.81
CA GLU A 96 -4.41 -2.98 -18.24
C GLU A 96 -3.32 -3.25 -19.28
N SER A 97 -3.23 -2.43 -20.33
CA SER A 97 -2.13 -2.55 -21.29
C SER A 97 -0.80 -2.19 -20.64
N THR A 98 0.23 -3.01 -20.86
CA THR A 98 1.63 -2.67 -20.52
C THR A 98 2.40 -2.08 -21.71
N GLU A 99 1.74 -1.94 -22.87
CA GLU A 99 2.31 -1.32 -24.07
C GLU A 99 2.71 0.14 -23.79
N VAL A 100 3.91 0.50 -24.26
CA VAL A 100 4.54 1.79 -23.95
C VAL A 100 4.54 2.70 -25.17
N ASP A 101 3.92 3.87 -25.02
CA ASP A 101 4.05 4.98 -25.96
C ASP A 101 4.63 6.20 -25.26
N PHE A 102 5.96 6.33 -25.30
CA PHE A 102 6.68 7.47 -24.72
C PHE A 102 6.27 8.83 -25.33
N SER A 103 5.71 8.87 -26.55
CA SER A 103 5.25 10.12 -27.15
C SER A 103 4.00 10.69 -26.47
N LYS A 104 3.31 9.88 -25.65
CA LYS A 104 2.15 10.25 -24.83
C LYS A 104 2.49 10.44 -23.34
N ALA A 105 3.73 10.19 -22.93
CA ALA A 105 4.18 10.36 -21.55
C ALA A 105 4.44 11.84 -21.21
N PHE A 106 4.88 12.09 -19.98
CA PHE A 106 5.38 13.39 -19.49
C PHE A 106 4.39 14.56 -19.62
N LEU A 107 3.09 14.26 -19.75
CA LEU A 107 1.99 15.24 -19.77
C LEU A 107 2.15 16.36 -20.82
N GLY A 108 2.85 16.06 -21.92
CA GLY A 108 3.14 17.00 -23.02
C GLY A 108 4.50 17.68 -22.95
N HIS A 109 5.30 17.43 -21.90
CA HIS A 109 6.71 17.84 -21.83
C HIS A 109 7.63 16.82 -22.52
N THR A 110 8.86 17.24 -22.81
CA THR A 110 9.95 16.34 -23.19
C THR A 110 10.57 15.70 -21.96
N GLU A 111 11.18 14.52 -22.13
CA GLU A 111 11.96 13.85 -21.08
C GLU A 111 13.05 14.76 -20.49
N ALA A 112 13.70 15.57 -21.35
CA ALA A 112 14.75 16.50 -20.96
C ALA A 112 14.24 17.65 -20.08
N GLU A 113 13.07 18.21 -20.38
CA GLU A 113 12.44 19.24 -19.53
C GLU A 113 12.09 18.68 -18.14
N VAL A 114 11.57 17.45 -18.07
CA VAL A 114 11.27 16.80 -16.78
C VAL A 114 12.55 16.47 -16.00
N ARG A 115 13.60 16.00 -16.69
CA ARG A 115 14.89 15.60 -16.10
C ARG A 115 15.68 16.79 -15.56
N GLU A 116 15.73 17.89 -16.31
CA GLU A 116 16.52 19.07 -16.00
C GLU A 116 15.73 20.15 -15.23
N SER A 117 14.42 19.97 -15.02
CA SER A 117 13.64 20.84 -14.13
C SER A 117 14.12 20.72 -12.67
N PRO A 118 14.49 21.83 -12.01
CA PRO A 118 14.84 21.80 -10.57
C PRO A 118 13.64 21.50 -9.68
N THR A 119 12.43 21.78 -10.16
CA THR A 119 11.17 21.53 -9.46
C THR A 119 10.44 20.29 -9.98
N ASP A 120 9.47 19.80 -9.21
CA ASP A 120 8.50 18.80 -9.68
C ASP A 120 7.55 19.38 -10.75
N LEU A 121 8.03 19.47 -11.98
CA LEU A 121 7.34 20.05 -13.13
C LEU A 121 5.96 19.39 -13.36
N LEU A 122 5.91 18.06 -13.36
CA LEU A 122 4.70 17.29 -13.65
C LEU A 122 3.69 17.37 -12.49
N GLY A 123 4.16 17.30 -11.24
CA GLY A 123 3.31 17.47 -10.08
C GLY A 123 2.72 18.88 -10.01
N GLN A 124 3.53 19.93 -10.26
CA GLN A 124 3.06 21.31 -10.34
C GLN A 124 2.03 21.50 -11.47
N GLN A 125 2.25 20.90 -12.64
CA GLN A 125 1.28 20.96 -13.75
C GLN A 125 -0.08 20.36 -13.35
N ILE A 126 -0.11 19.24 -12.62
CA ILE A 126 -1.34 18.64 -12.09
C ILE A 126 -1.96 19.52 -10.99
N LEU A 127 -1.17 19.92 -10.00
CA LEU A 127 -1.63 20.68 -8.83
C LEU A 127 -2.09 22.10 -9.18
N SER A 128 -1.65 22.66 -10.31
CA SER A 128 -2.15 23.95 -10.82
C SER A 128 -3.63 23.92 -11.23
N ARG A 129 -4.20 22.75 -11.51
CA ARG A 129 -5.59 22.60 -11.95
C ARG A 129 -6.58 22.67 -10.77
N PRO A 130 -7.79 23.25 -10.93
CA PRO A 130 -8.76 23.31 -9.83
C PRO A 130 -9.39 21.95 -9.47
N GLY A 131 -9.25 21.55 -8.21
CA GLY A 131 -9.73 20.26 -7.67
C GLY A 131 -8.60 19.35 -7.22
N ASP A 132 -8.92 18.14 -6.78
CA ASP A 132 -7.89 17.13 -6.47
C ASP A 132 -7.27 16.54 -7.74
N PRO A 133 -6.05 15.99 -7.67
CA PRO A 133 -5.51 15.12 -8.70
C PRO A 133 -6.46 13.96 -9.02
N ASP A 134 -6.57 13.58 -10.29
CA ASP A 134 -7.25 12.36 -10.71
C ASP A 134 -6.23 11.29 -11.15
N TYR A 135 -6.55 10.03 -10.88
CA TYR A 135 -5.63 8.92 -11.16
C TYR A 135 -5.33 8.76 -12.65
N ASP A 136 -6.28 9.02 -13.55
CA ASP A 136 -6.09 8.74 -14.98
C ASP A 136 -5.10 9.76 -15.60
N THR A 137 -5.18 11.04 -15.21
CA THR A 137 -4.14 12.05 -15.49
C THR A 137 -2.79 11.61 -14.92
N VAL A 138 -2.73 11.24 -13.63
CA VAL A 138 -1.46 10.83 -12.98
C VAL A 138 -0.85 9.61 -13.68
N ALA A 139 -1.65 8.59 -14.00
CA ALA A 139 -1.22 7.35 -14.66
C ALA A 139 -0.76 7.54 -16.12
N SER A 140 -1.06 8.70 -16.74
CA SER A 140 -0.55 9.06 -18.07
C SER A 140 0.85 9.71 -18.03
N ALA A 141 1.36 10.11 -16.87
CA ALA A 141 2.60 10.87 -16.77
C ALA A 141 3.87 10.06 -17.10
N PHE A 142 3.88 8.75 -16.86
CA PHE A 142 5.03 7.87 -17.11
C PHE A 142 4.59 6.51 -17.65
N PRO A 143 5.49 5.75 -18.31
CA PRO A 143 5.21 4.38 -18.74
C PRO A 143 5.02 3.40 -17.56
N PRO A 144 4.25 2.31 -17.77
CA PRO A 144 4.16 1.18 -16.86
C PRO A 144 5.50 0.47 -16.64
N ILE A 145 5.69 -0.13 -15.47
CA ILE A 145 6.82 -1.04 -15.24
C ILE A 145 6.61 -2.32 -16.06
N ARG A 146 7.58 -2.65 -16.92
CA ARG A 146 7.65 -3.93 -17.67
C ARG A 146 8.96 -4.70 -17.49
N LYS A 147 9.93 -4.13 -16.75
CA LYS A 147 11.25 -4.70 -16.47
C LYS A 147 11.55 -4.57 -14.97
N VAL A 148 11.74 -5.70 -14.30
CA VAL A 148 12.06 -5.78 -12.87
C VAL A 148 13.35 -6.58 -12.74
N TRP A 149 14.31 -6.11 -11.94
CA TRP A 149 15.61 -6.76 -11.81
C TRP A 149 15.49 -8.22 -11.31
N GLY A 150 16.34 -9.09 -11.86
CA GLY A 150 16.30 -10.53 -11.60
C GLY A 150 15.04 -11.22 -12.14
N ASP A 151 14.44 -10.69 -13.22
CA ASP A 151 13.29 -11.23 -13.97
C ASP A 151 12.04 -11.60 -13.13
N THR A 152 11.96 -11.04 -11.91
CA THR A 152 10.88 -11.29 -10.94
C THR A 152 9.76 -10.27 -11.13
N TYR A 153 9.12 -10.29 -12.31
CA TYR A 153 8.03 -9.37 -12.67
C TYR A 153 6.77 -9.58 -11.82
N ASN A 154 6.52 -10.81 -11.38
CA ASN A 154 5.52 -11.11 -10.36
C ASN A 154 5.93 -12.33 -9.50
N PHE A 155 5.17 -12.62 -8.45
CA PHE A 155 5.31 -13.86 -7.68
C PHE A 155 3.97 -14.29 -7.06
N LEU A 156 3.85 -15.59 -6.76
CA LEU A 156 2.74 -16.21 -6.07
C LEU A 156 3.22 -17.17 -4.97
N GLY A 157 2.44 -17.28 -3.89
CA GLY A 157 2.63 -18.34 -2.91
C GLY A 157 1.66 -18.29 -1.73
N THR A 158 2.09 -18.83 -0.60
CA THR A 158 1.41 -18.73 0.70
C THR A 158 2.44 -18.42 1.81
N PRO A 159 2.04 -17.77 2.92
CA PRO A 159 2.93 -17.50 4.06
C PRO A 159 3.54 -18.75 4.70
N GLU A 160 2.81 -19.87 4.62
CA GLU A 160 3.17 -21.15 5.23
C GLU A 160 4.16 -21.97 4.38
N ASN A 161 4.31 -21.66 3.08
CA ASN A 161 5.29 -22.31 2.22
C ASN A 161 6.64 -21.56 2.27
N GLN A 162 7.75 -22.27 2.09
CA GLN A 162 9.09 -21.67 1.98
C GLN A 162 9.35 -21.12 0.58
N ASP A 163 8.83 -21.81 -0.44
CA ASP A 163 8.96 -21.46 -1.86
C ASP A 163 7.97 -20.34 -2.27
N LYS A 164 8.33 -19.64 -3.35
CA LYS A 164 7.58 -18.55 -3.98
C LYS A 164 7.78 -18.66 -5.49
N VAL A 165 6.72 -19.00 -6.23
CA VAL A 165 6.82 -19.13 -7.69
C VAL A 165 6.84 -17.74 -8.30
N TRP A 166 8.00 -17.34 -8.81
CA TRP A 166 8.19 -16.09 -9.54
C TRP A 166 7.78 -16.21 -11.01
N PHE A 167 7.53 -15.06 -11.62
CA PHE A 167 7.04 -14.91 -12.99
C PHE A 167 7.84 -13.83 -13.71
N MET A 168 8.28 -14.13 -14.93
CA MET A 168 8.79 -13.15 -15.89
C MET A 168 7.64 -12.30 -16.46
N TYR A 169 8.00 -11.20 -17.13
CA TYR A 169 7.04 -10.39 -17.89
C TYR A 169 6.25 -11.27 -18.88
N GLY A 170 4.92 -11.12 -18.88
CA GLY A 170 4.03 -11.98 -19.65
C GLY A 170 3.86 -13.40 -19.11
N GLY A 171 4.12 -13.63 -17.81
CA GLY A 171 3.56 -14.77 -17.08
C GLY A 171 4.26 -16.11 -17.24
N ARG A 172 5.48 -16.16 -17.81
CA ARG A 172 6.30 -17.38 -17.77
C ARG A 172 6.84 -17.58 -16.35
N SER A 173 6.72 -18.78 -15.78
CA SER A 173 7.34 -19.16 -14.51
C SER A 173 8.48 -20.17 -14.73
N PRO A 174 9.25 -20.55 -13.71
CA PRO A 174 10.16 -21.70 -13.77
C PRO A 174 9.48 -23.04 -14.10
N ASN A 175 8.19 -23.16 -13.75
CA ASN A 175 7.44 -24.43 -13.81
C ASN A 175 6.55 -24.55 -15.07
N PHE A 176 6.16 -23.41 -15.67
CA PHE A 176 5.18 -23.37 -16.75
C PHE A 176 5.38 -22.17 -17.69
N ASP A 177 5.13 -22.39 -18.99
CA ASP A 177 5.07 -21.34 -20.00
C ASP A 177 3.84 -21.55 -20.92
N PRO A 178 2.85 -20.63 -20.95
CA PRO A 178 1.67 -20.75 -21.82
C PRO A 178 1.99 -20.80 -23.31
N ALA A 179 3.20 -20.38 -23.73
CA ALA A 179 3.66 -20.51 -25.12
C ALA A 179 3.70 -21.96 -25.63
N VAL A 180 3.73 -22.96 -24.73
CA VAL A 180 3.65 -24.40 -25.09
C VAL A 180 2.30 -24.79 -25.72
N TYR A 181 1.22 -24.07 -25.38
CA TYR A 181 -0.11 -24.29 -25.98
C TYR A 181 -0.41 -23.30 -27.11
N GLN A 182 0.14 -22.08 -27.04
CA GLN A 182 -0.06 -21.05 -28.06
C GLN A 182 1.27 -20.31 -28.36
N PRO A 183 2.02 -20.70 -29.40
CA PRO A 183 3.33 -20.10 -29.71
C PRO A 183 3.32 -18.59 -30.01
N SER A 184 2.18 -18.00 -30.43
CA SER A 184 2.06 -16.56 -30.68
C SER A 184 2.28 -15.72 -29.41
N VAL A 185 2.07 -16.29 -28.21
CA VAL A 185 2.33 -15.64 -26.91
C VAL A 185 3.75 -15.05 -26.84
N ASP A 186 4.74 -15.75 -27.38
CA ASP A 186 6.13 -15.27 -27.39
C ASP A 186 6.34 -14.03 -28.26
N ALA A 187 5.60 -13.91 -29.37
CA ALA A 187 5.65 -12.71 -30.21
C ALA A 187 5.04 -11.51 -29.47
N VAL A 188 3.90 -11.71 -28.80
CA VAL A 188 3.21 -10.66 -28.02
C VAL A 188 4.08 -10.18 -26.85
N ARG A 189 4.75 -11.10 -26.13
CA ARG A 189 5.72 -10.77 -25.07
C ARG A 189 6.89 -9.96 -25.60
N LYS A 190 7.54 -10.41 -26.68
CA LYS A 190 8.69 -9.73 -27.30
C LYS A 190 8.32 -8.33 -27.81
N ALA A 191 7.08 -8.15 -28.27
CA ALA A 191 6.53 -6.87 -28.69
C ALA A 191 6.14 -5.92 -27.53
N GLY A 192 6.14 -6.39 -26.28
CA GLY A 192 5.67 -5.58 -25.13
C GLY A 192 4.17 -5.32 -25.13
N LYS A 193 3.38 -6.16 -25.82
CA LYS A 193 1.93 -6.01 -26.02
C LYS A 193 1.07 -6.75 -24.97
N VAL A 194 1.66 -7.26 -23.90
CA VAL A 194 0.93 -7.99 -22.84
C VAL A 194 -0.02 -7.03 -22.11
N ARG A 195 -1.19 -7.51 -21.73
CA ARG A 195 -2.07 -6.82 -20.76
C ARG A 195 -2.10 -7.60 -19.45
N ASP A 196 -1.90 -6.89 -18.36
CA ASP A 196 -1.77 -7.48 -17.02
C ASP A 196 -2.97 -7.12 -16.14
N GLY A 197 -3.36 -8.01 -15.24
CA GLY A 197 -4.52 -7.81 -14.39
C GLY A 197 -4.65 -8.84 -13.29
N LEU A 198 -5.81 -8.80 -12.62
CA LEU A 198 -6.18 -9.70 -11.53
C LEU A 198 -7.58 -10.26 -11.74
N VAL A 199 -7.90 -11.31 -10.99
CA VAL A 199 -9.23 -11.93 -10.90
C VAL A 199 -9.72 -11.85 -9.46
N GLY A 200 -10.92 -11.30 -9.23
CA GLY A 200 -11.47 -11.12 -7.88
C GLY A 200 -11.05 -9.82 -7.19
N GLY A 201 -10.65 -8.79 -7.94
CA GLY A 201 -10.39 -7.43 -7.44
C GLY A 201 -9.03 -7.27 -6.76
N TYR A 202 -8.85 -7.82 -5.55
CA TYR A 202 -7.63 -7.69 -4.73
C TYR A 202 -6.87 -9.00 -4.55
N LEU A 203 -7.46 -10.14 -4.91
CA LEU A 203 -6.80 -11.43 -4.78
C LEU A 203 -5.54 -11.50 -5.66
N PRO A 204 -4.45 -12.15 -5.22
CA PRO A 204 -3.33 -12.47 -6.08
C PRO A 204 -3.65 -13.67 -6.99
N CYS A 205 -4.70 -13.54 -7.80
CA CYS A 205 -4.95 -14.39 -8.95
C CYS A 205 -4.57 -13.57 -10.19
N LEU A 206 -3.35 -13.77 -10.68
CA LEU A 206 -2.78 -13.06 -11.81
C LEU A 206 -3.56 -13.38 -13.08
N ARG A 207 -3.67 -12.38 -13.96
CA ARG A 207 -4.21 -12.50 -15.30
C ARG A 207 -3.23 -11.86 -16.28
N PHE A 208 -2.82 -12.62 -17.28
CA PHE A 208 -2.02 -12.17 -18.41
C PHE A 208 -2.83 -12.37 -19.69
N VAL A 209 -2.93 -11.35 -20.53
CA VAL A 209 -3.66 -11.38 -21.80
C VAL A 209 -2.70 -11.07 -22.95
N TYR A 210 -2.78 -11.91 -23.99
CA TYR A 210 -1.89 -11.87 -25.15
C TYR A 210 -2.71 -11.58 -26.42
N PRO A 211 -2.89 -10.29 -26.79
CA PRO A 211 -3.60 -9.90 -28.02
C PRO A 211 -2.82 -10.21 -29.30
N GLU A 212 -3.53 -10.67 -30.33
CA GLU A 212 -3.00 -10.82 -31.69
C GLU A 212 -3.65 -9.84 -32.67
N ASP A 213 -2.92 -9.50 -33.74
CA ASP A 213 -3.34 -8.44 -34.67
C ASP A 213 -4.59 -8.80 -35.50
N ASN A 214 -5.03 -10.07 -35.50
CA ASN A 214 -6.27 -10.53 -36.12
C ASN A 214 -7.52 -10.36 -35.20
N GLY A 215 -7.34 -9.94 -33.95
CA GLY A 215 -8.41 -9.78 -32.96
C GLY A 215 -8.63 -10.99 -32.05
N ASP A 216 -7.96 -12.12 -32.31
CA ASP A 216 -7.92 -13.24 -31.37
C ASP A 216 -6.98 -12.91 -30.20
N TRP A 217 -7.12 -13.67 -29.12
CA TRP A 217 -6.24 -13.53 -27.95
C TRP A 217 -6.18 -14.81 -27.13
N THR A 218 -5.13 -14.90 -26.33
CA THR A 218 -4.97 -15.92 -25.30
C THR A 218 -4.93 -15.27 -23.93
N GLU A 219 -5.50 -15.93 -22.93
CA GLU A 219 -5.44 -15.52 -21.52
C GLU A 219 -4.79 -16.63 -20.69
N MET A 220 -3.90 -16.24 -19.78
CA MET A 220 -3.46 -17.10 -18.69
C MET A 220 -3.93 -16.52 -17.35
N LEU A 221 -4.59 -17.35 -16.55
CA LEU A 221 -4.81 -17.10 -15.13
C LEU A 221 -3.81 -17.91 -14.29
N ALA A 222 -3.33 -17.36 -13.18
CA ALA A 222 -2.53 -18.11 -12.21
C ALA A 222 -2.78 -17.68 -10.75
N PHE A 223 -2.89 -18.64 -9.83
CA PHE A 223 -2.96 -18.37 -8.39
C PHE A 223 -2.34 -19.50 -7.57
N ALA A 224 -1.85 -19.19 -6.37
CA ALA A 224 -1.38 -20.18 -5.40
C ALA A 224 -2.56 -20.64 -4.53
N PRO A 225 -3.05 -21.89 -4.63
CA PRO A 225 -4.13 -22.36 -3.78
C PRO A 225 -3.69 -22.45 -2.31
N LEU A 226 -4.62 -22.23 -1.37
CA LEU A 226 -4.35 -22.26 0.07
C LEU A 226 -4.27 -23.70 0.63
N ARG A 227 -3.41 -24.53 0.03
CA ARG A 227 -3.13 -25.92 0.44
C ARG A 227 -1.65 -26.25 0.33
N MET A 228 -1.21 -27.28 1.04
CA MET A 228 0.10 -27.91 0.84
C MET A 228 -0.05 -29.23 0.10
N ILE A 229 0.82 -29.51 -0.87
CA ILE A 229 0.89 -30.82 -1.52
C ILE A 229 1.65 -31.77 -0.60
N ASN A 230 0.98 -32.81 -0.08
CA ASN A 230 1.57 -33.87 0.76
C ASN A 230 2.39 -33.35 1.96
N GLY A 231 2.02 -32.19 2.52
CA GLY A 231 2.77 -31.54 3.60
C GLY A 231 4.12 -30.92 3.20
N ASN A 232 4.42 -30.83 1.90
CA ASN A 232 5.68 -30.27 1.40
C ASN A 232 5.70 -28.74 1.48
N THR A 233 6.44 -28.20 2.44
CA THR A 233 6.66 -26.75 2.60
C THR A 233 7.74 -26.18 1.67
N ARG A 234 8.41 -27.00 0.84
CA ARG A 234 9.50 -26.56 -0.07
C ARG A 234 9.08 -26.40 -1.52
N MET A 235 7.82 -26.65 -1.83
CA MET A 235 7.27 -26.56 -3.19
C MET A 235 5.93 -25.88 -3.10
N GLN A 236 5.80 -24.72 -3.73
CA GLN A 236 4.57 -23.95 -3.71
C GLN A 236 3.65 -24.44 -4.84
N PRO A 237 2.46 -24.99 -4.54
CA PRO A 237 1.45 -25.23 -5.57
C PRO A 237 1.05 -23.93 -6.25
N VAL A 238 0.90 -23.96 -7.58
CA VAL A 238 0.34 -22.87 -8.37
C VAL A 238 -0.52 -23.47 -9.47
N TRP A 239 -1.78 -23.06 -9.50
CA TRP A 239 -2.65 -23.32 -10.64
C TRP A 239 -2.29 -22.41 -11.79
N TYR A 240 -2.28 -22.96 -13.00
CA TYR A 240 -2.33 -22.22 -14.25
C TYR A 240 -3.58 -22.61 -15.03
N ARG A 241 -4.22 -21.65 -15.68
CA ARG A 241 -5.24 -21.88 -16.70
C ARG A 241 -4.92 -21.09 -17.94
N VAL A 242 -4.83 -21.74 -19.10
CA VAL A 242 -4.67 -21.08 -20.40
C VAL A 242 -5.96 -21.24 -21.21
N SER A 243 -6.50 -20.14 -21.72
CA SER A 243 -7.72 -20.11 -22.52
C SER A 243 -7.49 -19.35 -23.83
N ARG A 244 -7.98 -19.90 -24.95
CA ARG A 244 -7.90 -19.30 -26.29
C ARG A 244 -9.26 -18.75 -26.69
N ILE A 245 -9.28 -17.51 -27.15
CA ILE A 245 -10.47 -16.84 -27.65
C ILE A 245 -10.27 -16.52 -29.12
N GLU A 246 -11.15 -17.06 -29.96
CA GLU A 246 -11.14 -16.91 -31.42
C GLU A 246 -12.49 -16.36 -31.87
N GLU A 247 -12.48 -15.30 -32.71
CA GLU A 247 -13.70 -14.59 -33.13
C GLU A 247 -14.64 -14.21 -31.95
N GLY A 248 -14.06 -13.87 -30.79
CA GLY A 248 -14.80 -13.52 -29.58
C GLY A 248 -15.45 -14.71 -28.83
N ARG A 249 -15.15 -15.95 -29.19
CA ARG A 249 -15.68 -17.18 -28.55
C ARG A 249 -14.55 -18.02 -27.94
N LEU A 250 -14.84 -18.73 -26.84
CA LEU A 250 -13.89 -19.65 -26.22
C LEU A 250 -13.64 -20.85 -27.14
N ALA A 251 -12.44 -20.94 -27.72
CA ALA A 251 -12.05 -22.06 -28.58
C ALA A 251 -11.61 -23.28 -27.75
N TRP A 252 -10.79 -23.05 -26.72
CA TRP A 252 -10.37 -24.08 -25.78
C TRP A 252 -9.87 -23.50 -24.45
N SER A 253 -9.83 -24.34 -23.42
CA SER A 253 -9.18 -24.06 -22.14
C SER A 253 -8.36 -25.26 -21.66
N ARG A 254 -7.29 -25.00 -20.89
CA ARG A 254 -6.38 -26.00 -20.29
C ARG A 254 -6.08 -25.58 -18.86
N HIS A 255 -6.11 -26.53 -17.92
CA HIS A 255 -5.80 -26.33 -16.50
C HIS A 255 -4.60 -27.20 -16.13
N ILE A 256 -3.72 -26.67 -15.27
CA ILE A 256 -2.42 -27.26 -14.93
C ILE A 256 -2.16 -27.01 -13.43
N ASP A 257 -1.98 -28.06 -12.62
CA ASP A 257 -1.59 -27.96 -11.20
C ASP A 257 -0.07 -28.08 -11.06
N SER A 258 0.61 -26.96 -10.81
CA SER A 258 2.07 -26.77 -10.76
C SER A 258 2.87 -27.08 -12.03
N TYR A 259 2.64 -28.22 -12.70
CA TYR A 259 3.49 -28.73 -13.79
C TYR A 259 2.67 -29.31 -14.93
N LEU A 260 3.21 -29.23 -16.15
CA LEU A 260 2.60 -29.87 -17.32
C LEU A 260 2.31 -31.36 -17.06
N PRO A 261 1.14 -31.87 -17.50
CA PRO A 261 0.78 -33.28 -17.31
C PRO A 261 1.76 -34.19 -18.07
N TYR A 262 2.28 -35.20 -17.36
CA TYR A 262 3.17 -36.21 -17.93
C TYR A 262 2.41 -37.53 -18.19
N PRO A 263 2.58 -38.21 -19.34
CA PRO A 263 1.89 -39.46 -19.65
C PRO A 263 2.02 -40.53 -18.54
N PRO A 264 0.95 -41.29 -18.22
CA PRO A 264 -0.33 -41.37 -18.93
C PRO A 264 -1.35 -40.28 -18.54
N ARG A 265 -0.97 -39.28 -17.74
CA ARG A 265 -1.86 -38.16 -17.41
C ARG A 265 -1.95 -37.20 -18.60
N GLU A 266 -3.17 -36.91 -19.04
CA GLU A 266 -3.43 -35.98 -20.16
C GLU A 266 -3.78 -34.55 -19.69
N GLY A 267 -4.15 -34.37 -18.42
CA GLY A 267 -4.48 -33.07 -17.84
C GLY A 267 -4.82 -33.11 -16.35
N ASP A 268 -5.03 -31.93 -15.77
CA ASP A 268 -5.61 -31.72 -14.45
C ASP A 268 -7.14 -31.55 -14.53
N ASP A 269 -7.85 -31.89 -13.44
CA ASP A 269 -9.31 -31.74 -13.36
C ASP A 269 -9.69 -30.25 -13.16
N PRO A 270 -10.41 -29.61 -14.11
CA PRO A 270 -10.87 -28.23 -13.97
C PRO A 270 -11.73 -28.00 -12.72
N LYS A 271 -12.45 -29.02 -12.24
CA LYS A 271 -13.30 -28.92 -11.05
C LYS A 271 -12.47 -28.58 -9.81
N LEU A 272 -11.23 -29.09 -9.72
CA LEU A 272 -10.30 -28.77 -8.63
C LEU A 272 -9.78 -27.33 -8.72
N PHE A 273 -9.49 -26.81 -9.92
CA PHE A 273 -9.12 -25.40 -10.12
C PHE A 273 -10.19 -24.46 -9.59
N TYR A 274 -11.46 -24.69 -9.92
CA TYR A 274 -12.56 -23.83 -9.47
C TYR A 274 -12.91 -23.99 -7.99
N ALA A 275 -12.79 -25.20 -7.44
CA ALA A 275 -12.91 -25.42 -6.00
C ALA A 275 -11.80 -24.71 -5.20
N ASP A 276 -10.55 -24.83 -5.64
CA ASP A 276 -9.41 -24.12 -5.04
C ASP A 276 -9.55 -22.61 -5.20
N LEU A 277 -10.14 -22.08 -6.28
CA LEU A 277 -10.38 -20.64 -6.46
C LEU A 277 -11.41 -20.10 -5.46
N LEU A 278 -12.47 -20.86 -5.18
CA LEU A 278 -13.44 -20.53 -4.12
C LEU A 278 -12.79 -20.58 -2.73
N ALA A 279 -12.02 -21.63 -2.43
CA ALA A 279 -11.30 -21.77 -1.16
C ALA A 279 -10.25 -20.68 -0.96
N PHE A 280 -9.55 -20.28 -2.03
CA PHE A 280 -8.59 -19.18 -2.05
C PHE A 280 -9.24 -17.83 -1.73
N LYS A 281 -10.43 -17.56 -2.29
CA LYS A 281 -11.23 -16.37 -1.91
C LYS A 281 -11.61 -16.41 -0.43
N ALA A 282 -12.19 -17.52 0.02
CA ALA A 282 -12.68 -17.67 1.38
C ALA A 282 -11.56 -17.52 2.43
N GLY A 283 -10.41 -18.16 2.22
CA GLY A 283 -9.28 -18.08 3.15
C GLY A 283 -8.58 -16.73 3.17
N TRP A 284 -8.54 -15.98 2.06
CA TRP A 284 -8.07 -14.59 2.08
C TRP A 284 -9.09 -13.60 2.67
N ASP A 285 -10.39 -13.87 2.52
CA ASP A 285 -11.42 -13.12 3.23
C ASP A 285 -11.31 -13.34 4.75
N GLU A 286 -11.19 -14.59 5.19
CA GLU A 286 -10.99 -14.97 6.59
C GLU A 286 -9.76 -14.30 7.20
N LYS A 287 -8.59 -14.41 6.55
CA LYS A 287 -7.33 -13.78 6.99
C LYS A 287 -7.40 -12.24 7.05
N LEU A 288 -8.36 -11.60 6.38
CA LEU A 288 -8.59 -10.15 6.41
C LEU A 288 -9.82 -9.70 7.22
N ALA A 289 -10.68 -10.63 7.68
CA ALA A 289 -12.00 -10.31 8.24
C ALA A 289 -11.94 -9.46 9.52
N ALA A 290 -10.92 -9.69 10.37
CA ALA A 290 -10.71 -8.92 11.60
C ALA A 290 -10.25 -7.47 11.36
N GLY A 291 -9.83 -7.14 10.13
CA GLY A 291 -9.30 -5.85 9.76
C GLY A 291 -10.36 -4.81 9.36
N MET A 292 -9.87 -3.59 9.13
CA MET A 292 -10.63 -2.49 8.53
C MET A 292 -11.19 -2.91 7.17
N GLN A 293 -12.49 -2.67 6.95
CA GLN A 293 -13.13 -2.85 5.65
C GLN A 293 -13.48 -1.49 5.06
N VAL A 294 -13.31 -1.37 3.74
CA VAL A 294 -13.51 -0.13 2.99
C VAL A 294 -14.31 -0.40 1.72
N ASP A 295 -15.22 0.52 1.41
CA ASP A 295 -16.12 0.48 0.26
C ASP A 295 -16.21 1.92 -0.29
N LEU A 296 -15.53 2.14 -1.42
CA LEU A 296 -15.15 3.43 -1.96
C LEU A 296 -15.73 3.65 -3.37
N PRO A 297 -16.03 4.90 -3.77
CA PRO A 297 -16.51 5.22 -5.12
C PRO A 297 -15.57 4.82 -6.26
N ASP A 298 -14.28 4.67 -5.94
CA ASP A 298 -13.24 4.17 -6.81
C ASP A 298 -12.57 2.95 -6.13
N ALA A 299 -12.83 1.77 -6.67
CA ALA A 299 -12.36 0.53 -6.09
C ALA A 299 -10.83 0.33 -6.21
N ARG A 300 -10.11 1.14 -6.99
CA ARG A 300 -8.66 0.98 -7.20
C ARG A 300 -7.87 1.05 -5.89
N LEU A 301 -8.10 2.08 -5.06
CA LEU A 301 -7.35 2.26 -3.81
C LEU A 301 -7.59 1.10 -2.82
N GLN A 302 -8.86 0.72 -2.58
CA GLN A 302 -9.16 -0.38 -1.67
C GLN A 302 -8.64 -1.73 -2.17
N ASN A 303 -8.69 -1.98 -3.47
CA ASN A 303 -8.26 -3.26 -4.02
C ASN A 303 -6.73 -3.39 -3.97
N GLN A 304 -6.01 -2.33 -4.36
CA GLN A 304 -4.55 -2.31 -4.31
C GLN A 304 -4.03 -2.35 -2.87
N ALA A 305 -4.68 -1.65 -1.93
CA ALA A 305 -4.35 -1.72 -0.50
C ALA A 305 -4.52 -3.15 0.07
N ARG A 306 -5.66 -3.81 -0.18
CA ARG A 306 -5.90 -5.20 0.26
C ARG A 306 -4.95 -6.19 -0.41
N HIS A 307 -4.68 -6.00 -1.70
CA HIS A 307 -3.72 -6.81 -2.45
C HIS A 307 -2.30 -6.69 -1.89
N SER A 308 -1.88 -5.49 -1.53
CA SER A 308 -0.60 -5.22 -0.87
C SER A 308 -0.45 -5.91 0.48
N LEU A 309 -1.47 -5.86 1.34
CA LEU A 309 -1.47 -6.59 2.61
C LEU A 309 -1.32 -8.09 2.38
N ILE A 310 -2.06 -8.64 1.41
CA ILE A 310 -1.93 -10.05 1.03
C ILE A 310 -0.51 -10.34 0.51
N ARG A 311 0.06 -9.54 -0.39
CA ARG A 311 1.42 -9.74 -0.92
C ARG A 311 2.49 -9.73 0.17
N ALA A 312 2.41 -8.82 1.13
CA ALA A 312 3.33 -8.78 2.27
C ALA A 312 3.23 -10.07 3.11
N MET A 313 2.02 -10.51 3.47
CA MET A 313 1.84 -11.81 4.13
C MET A 313 2.38 -12.97 3.29
N MET A 314 2.09 -12.97 1.99
CA MET A 314 2.41 -14.02 1.03
C MET A 314 3.91 -14.10 0.70
N GLY A 315 4.67 -13.01 0.89
CA GLY A 315 6.12 -12.97 0.68
C GLY A 315 6.90 -13.68 1.78
N ARG A 316 6.34 -13.81 2.99
CA ARG A 316 6.95 -14.50 4.13
C ARG A 316 7.15 -15.99 3.84
N SER A 317 8.19 -16.57 4.43
CA SER A 317 8.67 -17.93 4.13
C SER A 317 8.63 -18.76 5.42
N ASP A 318 7.70 -19.72 5.53
CA ASP A 318 7.44 -20.46 6.79
C ASP A 318 7.21 -19.50 7.99
N GLY A 319 6.45 -18.44 7.73
CA GLY A 319 6.19 -17.34 8.68
C GLY A 319 7.37 -16.40 8.96
N TYR A 320 8.60 -16.69 8.54
CA TYR A 320 9.76 -15.78 8.69
C TYR A 320 9.63 -14.54 7.78
N PRO A 321 10.11 -13.37 8.23
CA PRO A 321 10.12 -12.14 7.43
C PRO A 321 10.99 -12.31 6.19
N LYS A 322 10.64 -11.59 5.13
CA LYS A 322 11.35 -11.62 3.85
C LYS A 322 11.34 -10.24 3.21
N TYR A 323 12.52 -9.69 2.92
CA TYR A 323 12.62 -8.37 2.31
C TYR A 323 12.08 -8.39 0.87
N GLY A 324 12.57 -9.33 0.05
CA GLY A 324 12.00 -9.74 -1.24
C GLY A 324 11.77 -11.26 -1.30
N THR A 325 11.47 -11.82 -2.48
CA THR A 325 10.92 -13.20 -2.58
C THR A 325 11.77 -14.21 -3.34
N VAL A 326 12.93 -13.82 -3.88
CA VAL A 326 13.80 -14.72 -4.66
C VAL A 326 15.17 -14.84 -4.00
N ASP A 327 15.71 -16.06 -3.91
CA ASP A 327 17.00 -16.31 -3.24
C ASP A 327 18.12 -15.47 -3.89
N LYS A 328 18.93 -14.81 -3.05
CA LYS A 328 19.99 -13.84 -3.44
C LYS A 328 19.50 -12.67 -4.30
N ASN A 329 18.19 -12.47 -4.39
CA ASN A 329 17.49 -11.32 -4.97
C ASN A 329 16.47 -10.82 -3.93
N TYR A 330 17.01 -10.24 -2.85
CA TYR A 330 16.31 -9.78 -1.63
C TYR A 330 15.57 -10.85 -0.79
N GLY A 331 15.39 -12.09 -1.27
CA GLY A 331 14.78 -13.20 -0.51
C GLY A 331 15.73 -14.06 0.33
N GLY A 332 17.04 -13.82 0.22
CA GLY A 332 18.07 -14.51 1.01
C GLY A 332 17.96 -14.23 2.52
N SER A 333 18.33 -15.20 3.36
CA SER A 333 18.18 -15.11 4.82
C SER A 333 19.04 -14.04 5.48
N GLU A 334 20.05 -13.53 4.78
CA GLU A 334 20.82 -12.35 5.16
C GLU A 334 19.97 -11.09 5.30
N HIS A 335 18.76 -11.05 4.73
CA HIS A 335 17.82 -9.93 4.81
C HIS A 335 16.68 -10.12 5.84
N ASP A 336 16.52 -11.30 6.44
CA ASP A 336 15.37 -11.59 7.31
C ASP A 336 15.39 -10.76 8.60
N GLY A 337 16.58 -10.37 9.07
CA GLY A 337 16.74 -9.45 10.20
C GLY A 337 16.53 -7.96 9.88
N PHE A 338 16.26 -7.57 8.63
CA PHE A 338 16.22 -6.16 8.22
C PHE A 338 15.06 -5.38 8.90
N PRO A 339 15.33 -4.39 9.78
CA PRO A 339 14.30 -3.78 10.62
C PRO A 339 13.17 -3.06 9.86
N ASP A 340 13.42 -2.43 8.71
CA ASP A 340 12.34 -1.79 7.92
C ASP A 340 11.25 -2.78 7.55
N THR A 341 11.62 -4.00 7.12
CA THR A 341 10.68 -5.08 6.80
C THR A 341 9.80 -5.40 7.99
N PHE A 342 10.38 -5.55 9.18
CA PHE A 342 9.62 -5.78 10.41
C PHE A 342 8.71 -4.60 10.75
N ASN A 343 9.26 -3.39 10.76
CA ASN A 343 8.59 -2.17 11.20
C ASN A 343 7.38 -1.87 10.31
N VAL A 344 7.54 -1.89 8.98
CA VAL A 344 6.46 -1.54 8.04
C VAL A 344 5.41 -2.64 7.91
N GLU A 345 5.79 -3.92 7.90
CA GLU A 345 4.80 -5.03 7.90
C GLU A 345 3.96 -4.98 9.16
N THR A 346 4.60 -4.88 10.32
CA THR A 346 3.90 -4.89 11.61
C THR A 346 3.05 -3.63 11.78
N ALA A 347 3.55 -2.44 11.40
CA ALA A 347 2.76 -1.22 11.39
C ALA A 347 1.53 -1.33 10.48
N ALA A 348 1.69 -1.82 9.25
CA ALA A 348 0.56 -1.99 8.31
C ALA A 348 -0.48 -2.99 8.83
N MET A 349 -0.06 -4.08 9.49
CA MET A 349 -0.99 -5.01 10.16
C MET A 349 -1.75 -4.33 11.32
N ILE A 350 -1.09 -3.51 12.13
CA ILE A 350 -1.72 -2.77 13.24
C ILE A 350 -2.72 -1.74 12.71
N GLU A 351 -2.28 -0.90 11.78
CA GLU A 351 -3.06 0.18 11.13
C GLU A 351 -4.32 -0.34 10.42
N TRP A 352 -4.26 -1.57 9.88
CA TRP A 352 -5.42 -2.26 9.29
C TRP A 352 -6.17 -3.19 10.25
N GLY A 353 -5.75 -3.32 11.51
CA GLY A 353 -6.53 -3.99 12.57
C GLY A 353 -6.36 -5.50 12.62
N LEU A 354 -5.32 -6.02 11.96
CA LEU A 354 -4.89 -7.41 11.92
C LEU A 354 -3.95 -7.70 13.11
N ILE A 355 -4.41 -7.34 14.32
CA ILE A 355 -3.61 -7.30 15.54
C ILE A 355 -2.99 -8.66 15.88
N GLU A 356 -3.73 -9.76 15.70
CA GLU A 356 -3.19 -11.12 15.88
C GLU A 356 -1.98 -11.39 14.98
N ARG A 357 -2.04 -10.98 13.70
CA ARG A 357 -0.95 -11.12 12.74
C ARG A 357 0.27 -10.28 13.15
N ALA A 358 0.05 -9.06 13.63
CA ALA A 358 1.11 -8.21 14.18
C ALA A 358 1.79 -8.87 15.40
N GLY A 359 1.01 -9.50 16.28
CA GLY A 359 1.54 -10.27 17.42
C GLY A 359 2.43 -11.43 16.99
N VAL A 360 2.04 -12.19 15.96
CA VAL A 360 2.89 -13.25 15.38
C VAL A 360 4.21 -12.68 14.83
N TYR A 361 4.18 -11.50 14.19
CA TYR A 361 5.39 -10.86 13.67
C TYR A 361 6.31 -10.36 14.79
N ILE A 362 5.75 -9.78 15.86
CA ILE A 362 6.49 -9.36 17.06
C ILE A 362 7.15 -10.57 17.74
N ASP A 363 6.40 -11.66 17.98
CA ASP A 363 6.92 -12.86 18.64
C ASP A 363 8.06 -13.52 17.83
N ASN A 364 7.89 -13.60 16.51
CA ASN A 364 8.94 -14.09 15.61
C ASN A 364 10.16 -13.17 15.61
N TYR A 365 9.99 -11.86 15.44
CA TYR A 365 11.12 -10.94 15.27
C TYR A 365 11.92 -10.76 16.56
N PHE A 366 11.26 -10.44 17.68
CA PHE A 366 11.92 -10.36 18.97
C PHE A 366 12.40 -11.71 19.48
N GLY A 367 11.77 -12.82 19.11
CA GLY A 367 12.20 -14.17 19.45
C GLY A 367 13.44 -14.66 18.68
N LYS A 368 13.64 -14.22 17.42
CA LYS A 368 14.64 -14.79 16.51
C LYS A 368 15.72 -13.82 16.02
N PHE A 369 15.42 -12.54 15.84
CA PHE A 369 16.31 -11.56 15.18
C PHE A 369 16.84 -10.46 16.08
N VAL A 370 16.17 -10.14 17.19
CA VAL A 370 16.72 -9.26 18.23
C VAL A 370 17.53 -10.09 19.23
N ARG A 371 18.77 -9.68 19.49
CA ARG A 371 19.65 -10.31 20.49
C ARG A 371 19.35 -9.79 21.89
N ASP A 372 19.85 -10.51 22.89
CA ASP A 372 19.71 -10.16 24.31
C ASP A 372 20.44 -8.85 24.72
N ASP A 373 21.32 -8.35 23.86
CA ASP A 373 22.04 -7.08 23.96
C ASP A 373 21.37 -5.94 23.14
N GLY A 374 20.20 -6.21 22.52
CA GLY A 374 19.45 -5.28 21.70
C GLY A 374 19.94 -5.15 20.25
N VAL A 375 21.08 -5.75 19.90
CA VAL A 375 21.61 -5.73 18.53
C VAL A 375 20.78 -6.65 17.63
N ILE A 376 20.50 -6.19 16.41
CA ILE A 376 19.73 -6.93 15.42
C ILE A 376 20.65 -7.88 14.64
N LEU A 377 20.17 -9.08 14.30
CA LEU A 377 20.84 -10.01 13.39
C LEU A 377 20.74 -9.56 11.93
N TYR A 378 21.37 -8.42 11.59
CA TYR A 378 21.46 -7.88 10.24
C TYR A 378 22.80 -7.19 9.99
N ARG A 379 23.17 -6.96 8.72
CA ARG A 379 24.50 -6.46 8.31
C ARG A 379 24.87 -5.09 8.90
N GLY A 380 23.88 -4.22 9.08
CA GLY A 380 24.05 -2.91 9.70
C GLY A 380 22.76 -2.49 10.40
N PRO A 381 22.81 -1.96 11.64
CA PRO A 381 21.67 -1.33 12.26
C PRO A 381 21.32 -0.01 11.55
N GLU A 382 20.04 0.24 11.37
CA GLU A 382 19.53 1.56 10.98
C GLU A 382 19.01 2.26 12.23
N THR A 383 19.71 3.30 12.69
CA THR A 383 19.56 3.79 14.06
C THR A 383 18.16 4.36 14.32
N GLY A 384 17.56 5.08 13.36
CA GLY A 384 16.16 5.51 13.42
C GLY A 384 15.17 4.35 13.55
N GLN A 385 15.43 3.23 12.89
CA GLN A 385 14.55 2.06 12.90
C GLN A 385 14.47 1.37 14.28
N PHE A 386 15.42 1.60 15.20
CA PHE A 386 15.32 1.14 16.59
C PHE A 386 14.23 1.93 17.34
N GLY A 387 14.18 3.25 17.16
CA GLY A 387 13.11 4.11 17.72
C GLY A 387 11.74 3.80 17.10
N ARG A 388 11.70 3.54 15.79
CA ARG A 388 10.49 3.06 15.11
C ARG A 388 10.05 1.69 15.63
N MET A 389 10.97 0.79 15.96
CA MET A 389 10.63 -0.53 16.52
C MET A 389 9.94 -0.43 17.89
N LEU A 390 10.43 0.46 18.77
CA LEU A 390 9.79 0.76 20.05
C LEU A 390 8.38 1.35 19.85
N THR A 391 8.23 2.25 18.87
CA THR A 391 6.94 2.81 18.46
C THR A 391 5.97 1.71 18.02
N VAL A 392 6.41 0.80 17.13
CA VAL A 392 5.55 -0.27 16.57
C VAL A 392 5.08 -1.26 17.64
N VAL A 393 5.94 -1.67 18.59
CA VAL A 393 5.50 -2.55 19.69
C VAL A 393 4.60 -1.83 20.70
N ALA A 394 4.78 -0.52 20.90
CA ALA A 394 3.85 0.27 21.70
C ALA A 394 2.47 0.37 21.03
N GLN A 395 2.44 0.63 19.71
CA GLN A 395 1.22 0.69 18.91
C GLN A 395 0.44 -0.62 18.92
N TYR A 396 1.12 -1.76 18.94
CA TYR A 396 0.47 -3.06 19.10
C TYR A 396 -0.40 -3.11 20.36
N ILE A 397 0.09 -2.64 21.52
CA ILE A 397 -0.69 -2.61 22.76
C ILE A 397 -1.82 -1.58 22.70
N THR A 398 -1.54 -0.36 22.23
CA THR A 398 -2.59 0.69 22.18
C THR A 398 -3.74 0.35 21.24
N HIS A 399 -3.52 -0.54 20.26
CA HIS A 399 -4.55 -1.05 19.35
C HIS A 399 -5.18 -2.40 19.80
N GLY A 400 -4.94 -2.82 21.04
CA GLY A 400 -5.57 -3.99 21.66
C GLY A 400 -4.78 -5.30 21.59
N GLY A 401 -3.46 -5.22 21.40
CA GLY A 401 -2.54 -6.35 21.47
C GLY A 401 -2.32 -6.90 22.89
N ASP A 402 -1.78 -8.11 22.98
CA ASP A 402 -1.55 -8.82 24.24
C ASP A 402 -0.32 -8.26 25.00
N PRO A 403 -0.48 -7.71 26.23
CA PRO A 403 0.65 -7.24 27.02
C PRO A 403 1.58 -8.37 27.50
N ASP A 404 1.11 -9.62 27.61
CA ASP A 404 2.00 -10.74 27.99
C ASP A 404 3.01 -11.09 26.89
N LEU A 405 2.69 -10.83 25.62
CA LEU A 405 3.65 -10.96 24.52
C LEU A 405 4.81 -9.96 24.67
N LEU A 406 4.53 -8.70 24.97
CA LEU A 406 5.57 -7.70 25.18
C LEU A 406 6.39 -8.00 26.44
N LEU A 407 5.75 -8.46 27.52
CA LEU A 407 6.47 -8.84 28.74
C LEU A 407 7.38 -10.05 28.55
N ARG A 408 6.98 -11.04 27.72
CA ARG A 408 7.83 -12.16 27.31
C ARG A 408 9.12 -11.70 26.62
N HIS A 409 9.02 -10.66 25.79
CA HIS A 409 10.17 -10.10 25.05
C HIS A 409 10.81 -8.87 25.71
N ARG A 410 10.36 -8.48 26.93
CA ARG A 410 10.78 -7.25 27.63
C ARG A 410 12.29 -7.08 27.66
N LYS A 411 13.04 -8.13 27.96
CA LYS A 411 14.52 -8.10 27.99
C LYS A 411 15.12 -7.50 26.72
N ARG A 412 14.57 -7.84 25.55
CA ARG A 412 15.08 -7.42 24.23
C ARG A 412 14.56 -6.04 23.82
N ILE A 413 13.32 -5.69 24.20
CA ILE A 413 12.74 -4.35 24.03
C ILE A 413 13.51 -3.32 24.90
N ASP A 414 13.75 -3.65 26.17
CA ASP A 414 14.53 -2.83 27.09
C ASP A 414 16.01 -2.74 26.64
N ALA A 415 16.58 -3.80 26.05
CA ALA A 415 17.93 -3.76 25.49
C ALA A 415 18.06 -2.82 24.27
N ILE A 416 17.11 -2.84 23.33
CA ILE A 416 17.01 -1.83 22.24
C ILE A 416 16.95 -0.41 22.81
N THR A 417 16.17 -0.23 23.87
CA THR A 417 16.04 1.05 24.57
C THR A 417 17.36 1.49 25.20
N HIS A 418 18.11 0.58 25.82
CA HIS A 418 19.44 0.84 26.37
C HIS A 418 20.50 1.17 25.29
N VAL A 419 20.41 0.60 24.08
CA VAL A 419 21.28 0.98 22.95
C VAL A 419 21.09 2.46 22.61
N LEU A 420 19.84 2.91 22.45
CA LEU A 420 19.51 4.31 22.13
C LEU A 420 19.90 5.27 23.28
N LEU A 421 19.64 4.89 24.53
CA LEU A 421 20.05 5.68 25.70
C LEU A 421 21.58 5.75 25.84
N GLY A 422 22.31 4.69 25.48
CA GLY A 422 23.78 4.68 25.44
C GLY A 422 24.36 5.63 24.39
N MET A 423 23.76 5.65 23.18
CA MET A 423 24.10 6.64 22.14
C MET A 423 23.87 8.07 22.64
N ARG A 424 22.73 8.31 23.29
CA ARG A 424 22.39 9.63 23.85
C ARG A 424 23.30 10.03 25.00
N ALA A 425 23.67 9.11 25.89
CA ALA A 425 24.61 9.37 26.98
C ALA A 425 25.98 9.82 26.45
N LYS A 426 26.47 9.22 25.35
CA LYS A 426 27.67 9.66 24.64
C LYS A 426 27.50 11.06 24.02
N ALA A 427 26.35 11.35 23.43
CA ALA A 427 26.07 12.66 22.84
C ALA A 427 25.96 13.80 23.87
N LEU A 428 25.57 13.48 25.11
CA LEU A 428 25.51 14.44 26.23
C LEU A 428 26.90 14.78 26.82
N THR A 429 27.97 14.09 26.43
CA THR A 429 29.35 14.47 26.80
C THR A 429 29.98 15.48 25.85
N LEU A 430 29.29 15.86 24.77
CA LEU A 430 29.72 16.93 23.87
C LEU A 430 29.61 18.30 24.54
N ALA A 431 30.25 19.31 23.96
CA ALA A 431 30.10 20.68 24.41
C ALA A 431 28.64 21.14 24.24
N LYS A 432 28.11 21.97 25.15
CA LYS A 432 26.68 22.36 25.13
C LYS A 432 26.29 23.23 23.93
N ASP A 433 27.27 23.81 23.25
CA ASP A 433 27.16 24.59 22.02
C ASP A 433 27.39 23.74 20.75
N ASP A 434 27.87 22.50 20.88
CA ASP A 434 27.98 21.55 19.78
C ASP A 434 26.59 21.33 19.14
N PRO A 435 26.44 21.39 17.81
CA PRO A 435 25.17 21.14 17.15
C PRO A 435 24.68 19.69 17.33
N ALA A 436 25.55 18.73 17.61
CA ALA A 436 25.21 17.33 17.87
C ALA A 436 24.95 17.02 19.36
N TYR A 437 24.97 18.02 20.25
CA TYR A 437 24.72 17.82 21.68
C TYR A 437 23.40 17.07 21.94
N GLY A 438 23.49 15.92 22.61
CA GLY A 438 22.35 15.05 22.91
C GLY A 438 21.78 14.25 21.72
N MET A 439 22.27 14.44 20.48
CA MET A 439 21.75 13.77 19.27
C MET A 439 22.31 12.36 19.07
N LEU A 440 21.49 11.44 18.59
CA LEU A 440 21.86 10.04 18.42
C LEU A 440 22.68 9.82 17.13
N SER A 441 24.00 9.76 17.26
CA SER A 441 24.90 9.45 16.13
C SER A 441 24.96 7.96 15.80
N GLY A 442 24.72 7.62 14.53
CA GLY A 442 24.76 6.26 14.01
C GLY A 442 24.37 6.22 12.53
N TRP A 443 24.47 5.06 11.88
CA TRP A 443 24.01 4.92 10.49
C TRP A 443 22.51 5.15 10.39
N SER A 444 22.08 5.95 9.40
CA SER A 444 20.68 6.04 8.99
C SER A 444 20.28 4.86 8.11
N GLU A 445 21.19 4.34 7.28
CA GLU A 445 20.92 3.26 6.32
C GLU A 445 21.89 2.09 6.49
N ALA A 446 21.40 0.85 6.45
CA ALA A 446 22.18 -0.35 6.78
C ALA A 446 23.36 -0.57 5.83
N ASP A 447 23.21 -0.14 4.58
CA ASP A 447 24.21 -0.33 3.53
C ASP A 447 25.43 0.59 3.69
N ALA A 448 25.38 1.54 4.63
CA ALA A 448 26.55 2.28 5.09
C ALA A 448 27.70 1.37 5.56
N VAL A 449 27.41 0.15 6.02
CA VAL A 449 28.42 -0.86 6.38
C VAL A 449 29.24 -1.37 5.19
N LEU A 450 28.73 -1.22 3.96
CA LEU A 450 29.35 -1.69 2.71
C LEU A 450 30.12 -0.59 1.97
N GLU A 451 30.05 0.65 2.46
CA GLU A 451 30.75 1.81 1.91
C GLU A 451 32.27 1.72 2.18
N ALA A 452 33.07 2.47 1.41
CA ALA A 452 34.54 2.45 1.55
C ALA A 452 35.05 2.98 2.90
N ASP A 453 34.29 3.88 3.53
CA ASP A 453 34.49 4.33 4.92
C ASP A 453 33.14 4.33 5.66
N PRO A 454 32.76 3.19 6.30
CA PRO A 454 31.52 3.12 7.07
C PRO A 454 31.48 4.07 8.27
N GLN A 455 32.63 4.43 8.85
CA GLN A 455 32.67 5.32 10.02
C GLN A 455 32.29 6.74 9.64
N ARG A 456 32.56 7.18 8.40
CA ARG A 456 32.07 8.46 7.86
C ARG A 456 30.56 8.63 8.02
N TYR A 457 29.78 7.55 7.93
CA TYR A 457 28.32 7.57 8.01
C TYR A 457 27.78 7.53 9.45
N MET A 458 28.60 7.47 10.49
CA MET A 458 28.19 7.50 11.90
C MET A 458 27.83 8.93 12.36
N GLN A 459 26.83 9.52 11.71
CA GLN A 459 26.45 10.93 11.83
C GLN A 459 25.26 11.14 12.77
N PRO A 460 25.11 12.33 13.37
CA PRO A 460 23.94 12.73 14.14
C PRO A 460 22.78 13.08 13.19
N TYR A 461 22.25 12.08 12.47
CA TYR A 461 21.04 12.27 11.66
C TYR A 461 19.86 12.61 12.59
N PHE A 462 19.07 13.62 12.23
CA PHE A 462 17.90 14.00 13.00
C PHE A 462 16.85 12.89 13.04
N SER A 463 16.78 12.02 12.02
CA SER A 463 15.85 10.89 12.00
C SER A 463 16.06 9.91 13.16
N ASN A 464 17.32 9.60 13.46
CA ASN A 464 17.71 8.79 14.62
C ASN A 464 17.10 9.33 15.93
N SER A 465 17.11 10.66 16.08
CA SER A 465 16.58 11.32 17.28
C SER A 465 15.06 11.47 17.25
N THR A 466 14.45 11.83 16.12
CA THR A 466 12.98 11.96 16.00
C THR A 466 12.26 10.64 16.22
N GLU A 467 12.79 9.55 15.67
CA GLU A 467 12.23 8.20 15.87
C GLU A 467 12.44 7.71 17.31
N ALA A 468 13.58 8.00 17.92
CA ALA A 468 13.83 7.65 19.33
C ALA A 468 12.94 8.44 20.30
N ILE A 469 12.66 9.72 20.06
CA ILE A 469 11.71 10.52 20.88
C ILE A 469 10.34 9.85 20.90
N ARG A 470 9.82 9.49 19.72
CA ARG A 470 8.53 8.80 19.58
C ARG A 470 8.56 7.44 20.28
N GLY A 471 9.59 6.64 19.99
CA GLY A 471 9.80 5.32 20.56
C GLY A 471 9.81 5.31 22.08
N PHE A 472 10.63 6.16 22.71
CA PHE A 472 10.71 6.29 24.16
C PHE A 472 9.40 6.75 24.81
N THR A 473 8.68 7.67 24.16
CA THR A 473 7.41 8.21 24.69
C THR A 473 6.31 7.14 24.64
N GLU A 474 6.07 6.55 23.46
CA GLU A 474 4.98 5.57 23.29
C GLU A 474 5.26 4.28 24.09
N ILE A 475 6.49 3.75 24.10
CA ILE A 475 6.80 2.54 24.90
C ILE A 475 6.80 2.81 26.40
N GLY A 476 7.21 4.02 26.83
CA GLY A 476 7.20 4.40 28.24
C GLY A 476 5.78 4.51 28.80
N ASP A 477 4.83 5.05 28.02
CA ASP A 477 3.41 5.08 28.41
C ASP A 477 2.78 3.68 28.41
N VAL A 478 3.16 2.79 27.48
CA VAL A 478 2.74 1.38 27.49
C VAL A 478 3.29 0.64 28.70
N TRP A 479 4.57 0.84 29.05
CA TRP A 479 5.17 0.30 30.27
C TRP A 479 4.45 0.79 31.53
N ARG A 480 4.15 2.09 31.66
CA ARG A 480 3.35 2.63 32.79
C ARG A 480 1.93 2.05 32.84
N THR A 481 1.30 1.83 31.69
CA THR A 481 -0.04 1.24 31.59
C THR A 481 -0.05 -0.22 32.08
N ILE A 482 0.86 -1.05 31.55
CA ILE A 482 1.02 -2.45 31.94
C ILE A 482 1.43 -2.57 33.41
N ALA A 483 2.35 -1.71 33.86
CA ALA A 483 2.79 -1.63 35.25
C ALA A 483 1.63 -1.32 36.21
N THR A 484 0.78 -0.35 35.88
CA THR A 484 -0.39 0.02 36.68
C THR A 484 -1.36 -1.16 36.79
N ALA A 485 -1.62 -1.86 35.69
CA ALA A 485 -2.49 -3.04 35.67
C ALA A 485 -1.93 -4.25 36.45
N ARG A 486 -0.60 -4.32 36.65
CA ARG A 486 0.09 -5.42 37.37
C ARG A 486 0.66 -5.04 38.73
N ALA A 487 0.50 -3.79 39.17
CA ALA A 487 1.15 -3.21 40.36
C ALA A 487 2.70 -3.36 40.37
N ASP A 488 3.35 -3.30 39.20
CA ASP A 488 4.82 -3.36 39.06
C ASP A 488 5.43 -1.95 39.09
N SER A 489 5.84 -1.48 40.27
CA SER A 489 6.44 -0.15 40.41
C SER A 489 7.75 0.02 39.61
N ALA A 490 8.54 -1.04 39.46
CA ALA A 490 9.82 -0.97 38.74
C ALA A 490 9.61 -0.80 37.22
N LEU A 491 8.59 -1.43 36.64
CA LEU A 491 8.19 -1.18 35.27
C LEU A 491 7.57 0.22 35.09
N TYR A 492 6.84 0.73 36.08
CA TYR A 492 6.30 2.10 36.06
C TYR A 492 7.42 3.14 36.05
N ASP A 493 8.38 3.03 36.96
CA ASP A 493 9.53 3.95 37.07
C ASP A 493 10.41 3.89 35.82
N TRP A 494 10.56 2.71 35.22
CA TRP A 494 11.25 2.54 33.94
C TRP A 494 10.51 3.28 32.81
N GLY A 495 9.20 3.06 32.65
CA GLY A 495 8.42 3.79 31.64
C GLY A 495 8.44 5.32 31.85
N GLN A 496 8.42 5.78 33.10
CA GLN A 496 8.56 7.20 33.46
C GLN A 496 9.94 7.77 33.11
N THR A 497 11.00 6.95 33.21
CA THR A 497 12.37 7.31 32.79
C THR A 497 12.40 7.54 31.28
N LEU A 498 11.82 6.63 30.50
CA LEU A 498 11.80 6.74 29.04
C LEU A 498 11.04 7.97 28.55
N ILE A 499 9.87 8.26 29.12
CA ILE A 499 9.12 9.49 28.80
C ILE A 499 9.94 10.74 29.13
N SER A 500 10.62 10.75 30.28
CA SER A 500 11.50 11.86 30.66
C SER A 500 12.65 12.04 29.67
N ASP A 501 13.31 10.96 29.25
CA ASP A 501 14.41 11.03 28.28
C ASP A 501 13.94 11.39 26.86
N GLY A 502 12.76 10.93 26.42
CA GLY A 502 12.11 11.38 25.20
C GLY A 502 11.83 12.89 25.22
N GLN A 503 11.33 13.41 26.35
CA GLN A 503 11.09 14.84 26.54
C GLN A 503 12.38 15.67 26.60
N HIS A 504 13.47 15.15 27.16
CA HIS A 504 14.77 15.82 27.13
C HIS A 504 15.35 15.82 25.71
N LEU A 505 15.35 14.67 25.02
CA LEU A 505 15.82 14.53 23.64
C LEU A 505 15.05 15.45 22.69
N ALA A 506 13.74 15.62 22.89
CA ALA A 506 12.90 16.57 22.17
C ALA A 506 13.38 18.03 22.29
N ARG A 507 13.84 18.45 23.47
CA ARG A 507 14.39 19.81 23.70
C ARG A 507 15.79 19.97 23.10
N ASP A 508 16.62 18.94 23.25
CA ASP A 508 17.95 18.89 22.64
C ASP A 508 17.83 18.97 21.11
N LEU A 509 16.88 18.23 20.52
CA LEU A 509 16.64 18.17 19.07
C LEU A 509 16.25 19.52 18.48
N GLN A 510 15.29 20.22 19.10
CA GLN A 510 14.87 21.55 18.65
C GLN A 510 16.03 22.57 18.73
N THR A 511 16.90 22.43 19.73
CA THR A 511 18.14 23.22 19.85
C THR A 511 19.17 22.86 18.77
N ALA A 512 19.35 21.57 18.48
CA ALA A 512 20.24 21.07 17.45
C ALA A 512 19.79 21.48 16.03
N MET A 513 18.49 21.39 15.74
CA MET A 513 17.90 21.78 14.46
C MET A 513 18.05 23.28 14.21
N SER A 514 17.69 24.12 15.18
CA SER A 514 17.84 25.59 15.06
C SER A 514 19.31 26.03 14.86
N ARG A 515 20.28 25.34 15.47
CA ARG A 515 21.73 25.54 15.23
C ARG A 515 22.23 25.02 13.88
N SER A 516 21.47 24.14 13.23
CA SER A 516 21.87 23.47 11.99
C SER A 516 21.18 24.04 10.74
N MET A 517 20.29 25.02 10.90
CA MET A 517 19.66 25.70 9.77
C MET A 517 20.71 26.34 8.86
N LEU A 518 20.61 26.06 7.56
CA LEU A 518 21.47 26.63 6.54
C LEU A 518 20.73 27.75 5.80
N THR A 519 21.43 28.82 5.43
CA THR A 519 20.89 29.86 4.55
C THR A 519 21.65 29.85 3.22
N VAL A 520 20.97 29.47 2.14
CA VAL A 520 21.54 29.41 0.78
C VAL A 520 20.56 30.05 -0.19
N ASP A 521 21.06 30.96 -1.04
CA ASP A 521 20.29 31.67 -2.07
C ASP A 521 18.99 32.36 -1.57
N GLY A 522 18.97 32.76 -0.30
CA GLY A 522 17.84 33.40 0.37
C GLY A 522 16.86 32.43 1.03
N GLU A 523 17.09 31.12 0.94
CA GLU A 523 16.26 30.08 1.53
C GLU A 523 16.83 29.56 2.85
N THR A 524 15.97 29.30 3.84
CA THR A 524 16.35 28.57 5.07
C THR A 524 16.08 27.08 4.91
N ILE A 525 17.14 26.29 4.90
CA ILE A 525 17.14 24.85 4.66
C ILE A 525 17.37 24.12 5.98
N LEU A 526 16.55 23.09 6.24
CA LEU A 526 16.75 22.13 7.33
C LEU A 526 17.51 20.90 6.80
N PRO A 527 18.83 20.76 7.08
CA PRO A 527 19.57 19.55 6.71
C PRO A 527 19.13 18.35 7.55
N THR A 528 19.54 17.15 7.12
CA THR A 528 19.27 15.88 7.81
C THR A 528 20.25 15.55 8.92
N ILE A 529 21.43 16.19 8.93
CA ILE A 529 22.52 15.92 9.87
C ILE A 529 22.75 17.16 10.72
N ALA A 530 22.79 16.97 12.04
CA ALA A 530 23.10 18.04 12.98
C ALA A 530 24.51 18.61 12.72
N GLY A 531 24.60 19.92 12.54
CA GLY A 531 25.86 20.62 12.32
C GLY A 531 26.40 20.61 10.89
N ALA A 532 25.65 20.07 9.92
CA ALA A 532 25.98 20.18 8.50
C ALA A 532 26.30 21.64 8.09
N LYS A 533 27.23 21.82 7.13
CA LYS A 533 27.75 23.15 6.73
C LYS A 533 27.31 23.60 5.34
N GLU A 534 26.91 22.66 4.49
CA GLU A 534 26.49 22.90 3.12
C GLU A 534 25.27 22.00 2.83
N PRO A 535 24.31 22.46 2.02
CA PRO A 535 23.12 21.68 1.70
C PRO A 535 23.46 20.47 0.82
N PHE A 536 22.67 19.38 0.92
CA PHE A 536 22.97 18.13 0.19
C PHE A 536 23.14 18.33 -1.33
N HIS A 537 22.37 19.23 -1.95
CA HIS A 537 22.42 19.48 -3.38
C HIS A 537 23.74 20.15 -3.83
N VAL A 538 24.45 20.83 -2.92
CA VAL A 538 25.79 21.38 -3.16
C VAL A 538 26.85 20.32 -2.87
N VAL A 539 26.84 19.73 -1.66
CA VAL A 539 27.92 18.82 -1.24
C VAL A 539 28.06 17.61 -2.15
N LEU A 540 26.94 17.03 -2.62
CA LEU A 540 26.93 15.81 -3.44
C LEU A 540 27.43 16.03 -4.87
N GLN A 541 27.50 17.27 -5.35
CA GLN A 541 28.16 17.58 -6.62
C GLN A 541 29.69 17.53 -6.48
N ARG A 542 30.21 17.82 -5.28
CA ARG A 542 31.65 17.79 -4.95
C ARG A 542 32.11 16.41 -4.45
N ASP A 543 31.31 15.74 -3.64
CA ASP A 543 31.64 14.46 -3.02
C ASP A 543 30.42 13.52 -3.02
N ARG A 544 30.49 12.49 -3.86
CA ARG A 544 29.44 11.47 -4.00
C ARG A 544 29.38 10.48 -2.84
N SER A 545 30.37 10.48 -1.96
CA SER A 545 30.45 9.67 -0.73
C SER A 545 30.12 10.46 0.54
N ASP A 546 29.54 11.65 0.40
CA ASP A 546 29.11 12.43 1.56
C ASP A 546 27.91 11.76 2.26
N PRO A 547 27.86 11.71 3.60
CA PRO A 547 26.75 11.13 4.35
C PRO A 547 25.37 11.70 4.01
N GLN A 548 25.30 12.94 3.51
CA GLN A 548 24.04 13.50 3.00
C GLN A 548 23.47 12.75 1.78
N TRP A 549 24.17 11.80 1.16
CA TRP A 549 23.66 10.89 0.14
C TRP A 549 22.43 10.09 0.61
N ARG A 550 22.35 9.77 1.92
CA ARG A 550 21.21 9.07 2.55
C ARG A 550 20.14 10.01 3.14
N SER A 551 20.13 11.29 2.74
CA SER A 551 19.19 12.30 3.27
C SER A 551 17.73 12.02 2.91
N TYR A 552 17.47 11.45 1.72
CA TYR A 552 16.12 11.10 1.27
C TYR A 552 15.38 10.22 2.31
N ARG A 553 16.03 9.15 2.80
CA ARG A 553 15.57 8.30 3.91
C ARG A 553 15.37 9.11 5.18
N SER A 554 16.39 9.86 5.59
CA SER A 554 16.39 10.60 6.86
C SER A 554 15.21 11.59 6.93
N TRP A 555 14.90 12.33 5.87
CA TRP A 555 13.72 13.19 5.84
C TRP A 555 12.40 12.41 5.90
N MET A 556 12.30 11.26 5.23
CA MET A 556 11.08 10.44 5.27
C MET A 556 10.81 9.87 6.67
N GLU A 557 11.84 9.45 7.39
CA GLU A 557 11.77 9.06 8.80
C GLU A 557 11.41 10.25 9.71
N MET A 558 12.07 11.40 9.54
CA MET A 558 11.75 12.62 10.31
C MET A 558 10.27 13.02 10.14
N LEU A 559 9.74 12.98 8.91
CA LEU A 559 8.33 13.23 8.62
C LEU A 559 7.42 12.15 9.25
N TYR A 560 7.78 10.87 9.15
CA TYR A 560 6.98 9.76 9.71
C TYR A 560 6.96 9.73 11.25
N SER A 561 7.95 10.33 11.91
CA SER A 561 7.97 10.48 13.37
C SER A 561 6.74 11.25 13.89
N GLY A 562 6.15 12.15 13.09
CA GLY A 562 5.07 13.06 13.52
C GLY A 562 5.49 14.09 14.59
N PHE A 563 6.76 14.11 14.98
CA PHE A 563 7.29 14.99 16.01
C PHE A 563 7.49 16.43 15.49
N LEU A 564 7.88 16.58 14.23
CA LEU A 564 8.18 17.87 13.60
C LEU A 564 7.03 18.89 13.70
N TRP A 565 7.41 20.16 13.65
CA TRP A 565 6.50 21.30 13.54
C TRP A 565 6.16 21.59 12.08
N GLU A 566 5.04 22.27 11.85
CA GLU A 566 4.57 22.68 10.52
C GLU A 566 5.64 23.40 9.67
N GLU A 567 6.37 24.34 10.28
CA GLU A 567 7.44 25.07 9.60
C GLU A 567 8.61 24.16 9.18
N GLU A 568 8.91 23.13 9.98
CA GLU A 568 9.97 22.15 9.70
C GLU A 568 9.55 21.17 8.60
N ILE A 569 8.30 20.72 8.64
CA ILE A 569 7.68 19.87 7.61
C ILE A 569 7.69 20.58 6.26
N ASN A 570 7.24 21.85 6.21
CA ASN A 570 7.25 22.63 4.97
C ASN A 570 8.66 22.94 4.48
N ARG A 571 9.59 23.32 5.36
CA ARG A 571 11.03 23.44 5.01
C ARG A 571 11.55 22.20 4.31
N ILE A 572 11.23 20.99 4.81
CA ILE A 572 11.66 19.74 4.18
C ILE A 572 10.98 19.57 2.80
N ILE A 573 9.65 19.64 2.74
CA ILE A 573 8.91 19.34 1.50
C ILE A 573 9.25 20.33 0.38
N ASP A 574 9.23 21.63 0.67
CA ASP A 574 9.43 22.68 -0.34
C ASP A 574 10.88 22.74 -0.81
N TYR A 575 11.83 22.41 0.07
CA TYR A 575 13.23 22.25 -0.31
C TYR A 575 13.41 21.06 -1.27
N ARG A 576 12.91 19.86 -0.91
CA ARG A 576 12.98 18.69 -1.80
C ARG A 576 12.31 18.94 -3.15
N GLY A 577 11.16 19.63 -3.13
CA GLY A 577 10.39 20.02 -4.31
C GLY A 577 11.02 21.09 -5.22
N ARG A 578 12.17 21.67 -4.83
CA ARG A 578 12.92 22.68 -5.60
C ARG A 578 14.36 22.28 -5.93
N HIS A 579 14.82 21.11 -5.50
CA HIS A 579 16.17 20.61 -5.71
C HIS A 579 16.23 19.18 -6.26
N HIS A 580 15.42 18.89 -7.30
CA HIS A 580 15.39 17.61 -8.03
C HIS A 580 15.17 16.34 -7.16
N ASP A 581 14.48 16.46 -6.01
CA ASP A 581 14.28 15.36 -5.04
C ASP A 581 12.79 14.99 -4.87
N ILE A 582 11.90 15.57 -5.69
CA ILE A 582 10.51 15.13 -5.88
C ILE A 582 10.24 15.05 -7.40
N VAL A 583 9.54 14.00 -7.86
CA VAL A 583 8.96 13.93 -9.20
C VAL A 583 7.55 13.32 -9.17
N LEU A 584 6.59 14.02 -9.78
CA LEU A 584 5.16 13.66 -9.76
C LEU A 584 4.63 13.41 -8.33
N GLY A 585 5.03 14.22 -7.36
CA GLY A 585 4.72 14.08 -5.93
C GLY A 585 5.41 12.92 -5.22
N MET A 586 6.24 12.12 -5.91
CA MET A 586 7.00 11.03 -5.30
C MET A 586 8.40 11.49 -4.91
N PRO A 587 8.91 11.09 -3.73
CA PRO A 587 10.29 11.34 -3.34
C PRO A 587 11.28 10.58 -4.24
N MET A 588 12.44 11.17 -4.46
CA MET A 588 13.54 10.50 -5.15
C MET A 588 14.34 9.62 -4.17
N ALA A 589 14.94 8.56 -4.71
CA ALA A 589 15.86 7.68 -4.02
C ALA A 589 17.29 8.15 -4.26
N TYR A 590 18.06 8.17 -3.17
CA TYR A 590 19.48 8.49 -3.11
C TYR A 590 19.83 9.93 -3.57
N GLY A 591 20.54 10.68 -2.73
CA GLY A 591 21.22 11.94 -3.10
C GLY A 591 20.47 12.95 -3.99
N TYR A 592 21.23 13.69 -4.79
CA TYR A 592 20.76 14.78 -5.64
C TYR A 592 20.70 14.38 -7.12
N ARG A 593 19.54 14.64 -7.75
CA ARG A 593 19.32 14.56 -9.21
C ARG A 593 19.59 13.18 -9.82
N THR A 594 19.19 12.12 -9.13
CA THR A 594 19.42 10.72 -9.56
C THR A 594 18.49 10.25 -10.68
N GLY A 595 17.30 10.85 -10.80
CA GLY A 595 16.27 10.36 -11.73
C GLY A 595 15.66 9.02 -11.30
N GLU A 596 15.85 8.62 -10.04
CA GLU A 596 15.36 7.38 -9.45
C GLU A 596 14.29 7.70 -8.38
N MET A 597 13.07 7.20 -8.58
CA MET A 597 11.90 7.36 -7.71
C MET A 597 11.96 6.33 -6.57
N ALA A 598 11.72 6.76 -5.33
CA ALA A 598 11.68 5.89 -4.15
C ALA A 598 10.26 5.35 -3.93
N GLY A 599 10.09 4.03 -3.91
CA GLY A 599 8.94 3.40 -3.26
C GLY A 599 9.18 3.19 -1.78
N PHE A 600 10.39 2.73 -1.46
CA PHE A 600 10.86 2.49 -0.10
C PHE A 600 10.77 3.76 0.76
N LEU A 601 10.18 3.65 1.96
CA LEU A 601 9.89 4.74 2.91
C LEU A 601 9.02 5.92 2.40
N SER A 602 8.55 5.91 1.14
CA SER A 602 7.78 7.04 0.57
C SER A 602 6.49 7.35 1.35
N TYR A 603 5.93 6.38 2.07
CA TYR A 603 4.83 6.59 3.02
C TYR A 603 5.16 7.62 4.12
N GLY A 604 6.42 7.78 4.53
CA GLY A 604 6.81 8.79 5.51
C GLY A 604 6.67 10.22 4.98
N HIS A 605 6.94 10.42 3.68
CA HIS A 605 6.62 11.68 3.00
C HIS A 605 5.10 11.91 2.97
N GLY A 606 4.33 10.90 2.60
CA GLY A 606 2.86 10.95 2.60
C GLY A 606 2.25 11.25 3.98
N TYR A 607 2.81 10.68 5.05
CA TYR A 607 2.41 10.98 6.43
C TYR A 607 2.61 12.46 6.77
N GLY A 608 3.77 13.03 6.42
CA GLY A 608 4.06 14.46 6.63
C GLY A 608 3.14 15.39 5.83
N LEU A 609 2.80 15.02 4.59
CA LEU A 609 1.82 15.76 3.78
C LEU A 609 0.43 15.76 4.41
N ILE A 610 -0.04 14.62 4.92
CA ILE A 610 -1.35 14.51 5.59
C ILE A 610 -1.34 15.23 6.95
N GLN A 611 -0.23 15.18 7.69
CA GLN A 611 -0.06 15.93 8.93
C GLN A 611 -0.24 17.43 8.68
N ASN A 612 0.48 17.99 7.71
CA ASN A 612 0.45 19.42 7.40
C ASN A 612 -0.66 19.84 6.41
N ASP A 613 -1.71 19.03 6.29
CA ASP A 613 -2.93 19.31 5.51
C ASP A 613 -2.71 19.57 4.00
N ARG A 614 -1.56 19.15 3.47
CA ARG A 614 -1.20 19.15 2.04
C ARG A 614 -1.85 17.99 1.31
N ILE A 615 -3.18 17.90 1.43
CA ILE A 615 -3.97 16.73 1.01
C ILE A 615 -3.94 16.54 -0.51
N ARG A 616 -3.83 17.60 -1.31
CA ARG A 616 -3.76 17.50 -2.77
C ARG A 616 -2.46 16.83 -3.21
N GLU A 617 -1.36 17.20 -2.56
CA GLU A 617 -0.05 16.58 -2.74
C GLU A 617 -0.02 15.14 -2.20
N ALA A 618 -0.65 14.86 -1.07
CA ALA A 618 -0.80 13.49 -0.55
C ALA A 618 -1.57 12.58 -1.52
N LEU A 619 -2.63 13.09 -2.16
CA LEU A 619 -3.38 12.39 -3.21
C LEU A 619 -2.55 12.19 -4.48
N LEU A 620 -1.79 13.21 -4.92
CA LEU A 620 -0.84 13.07 -6.02
C LEU A 620 0.18 11.96 -5.74
N MET A 621 0.87 12.02 -4.60
CA MET A 621 1.84 11.01 -4.16
C MET A 621 1.22 9.60 -4.11
N THR A 622 0.00 9.48 -3.57
CA THR A 622 -0.72 8.19 -3.50
C THR A 622 -0.99 7.62 -4.89
N TYR A 623 -1.54 8.41 -5.82
CA TYR A 623 -1.82 7.93 -7.17
C TYR A 623 -0.55 7.69 -7.99
N SER A 624 0.50 8.48 -7.79
CA SER A 624 1.79 8.28 -8.43
C SER A 624 2.47 7.00 -7.96
N SER A 625 2.42 6.71 -6.65
CA SER A 625 2.85 5.43 -6.11
C SER A 625 2.05 4.29 -6.77
N MET A 626 0.72 4.35 -6.72
CA MET A 626 -0.16 3.32 -7.27
C MET A 626 0.03 3.03 -8.76
N ALA A 627 0.24 4.07 -9.58
CA ALA A 627 0.33 3.97 -11.04
C ALA A 627 1.74 3.67 -11.56
N HIS A 628 2.78 4.14 -10.85
CA HIS A 628 4.15 4.16 -11.38
C HIS A 628 5.13 3.35 -10.55
N GLN A 629 5.02 3.38 -9.22
CA GLN A 629 5.89 2.59 -8.32
C GLN A 629 5.40 1.15 -8.12
N TYR A 630 4.32 0.76 -8.80
CA TYR A 630 3.76 -0.60 -8.83
C TYR A 630 3.61 -1.02 -10.29
N THR A 631 3.71 -2.32 -10.60
CA THR A 631 3.31 -2.84 -11.91
C THR A 631 1.81 -2.58 -12.11
N ARG A 632 1.42 -2.01 -13.26
CA ARG A 632 0.00 -1.73 -13.56
C ARG A 632 -0.74 -3.04 -13.79
N GLY A 633 -2.02 -3.09 -13.44
CA GLY A 633 -2.83 -4.32 -13.46
C GLY A 633 -2.49 -5.38 -12.41
N ALA A 634 -1.21 -5.66 -12.13
CA ALA A 634 -0.75 -6.78 -11.29
C ALA A 634 -0.10 -6.39 -9.95
N TRP A 635 0.16 -5.09 -9.72
CA TRP A 635 0.48 -4.44 -8.45
C TRP A 635 1.63 -5.05 -7.61
N LEU A 636 2.75 -5.42 -8.26
CA LEU A 636 4.03 -5.67 -7.58
C LEU A 636 4.82 -4.37 -7.44
N ALA A 637 5.34 -4.07 -6.24
CA ALA A 637 6.10 -2.86 -5.97
C ALA A 637 7.61 -3.12 -5.79
N PRO A 638 8.49 -2.60 -6.68
CA PRO A 638 9.93 -2.60 -6.45
C PRO A 638 10.39 -1.55 -5.41
N GLU A 639 11.62 -1.68 -4.91
CA GLU A 639 12.24 -0.71 -3.99
C GLU A 639 12.28 0.71 -4.60
N THR A 640 12.76 0.80 -5.84
CA THR A 640 13.03 2.02 -6.61
C THR A 640 12.77 1.81 -8.11
N ARG A 641 12.60 2.89 -8.88
CA ARG A 641 12.57 2.84 -10.36
C ARG A 641 13.10 4.10 -11.01
N ARG A 642 13.48 4.05 -12.29
CA ARG A 642 13.80 5.25 -13.09
C ARG A 642 12.65 5.59 -14.04
N PRO A 643 11.69 6.48 -13.66
CA PRO A 643 10.45 6.69 -14.41
C PRO A 643 10.63 7.33 -15.78
N LEU A 644 11.79 7.95 -16.04
CA LEU A 644 12.07 8.68 -17.28
C LEU A 644 12.58 7.79 -18.42
N ALA A 645 12.85 6.51 -18.16
CA ALA A 645 13.40 5.58 -19.15
C ALA A 645 12.76 4.19 -19.04
N ASP A 646 12.85 3.41 -20.12
CA ASP A 646 12.44 2.00 -20.16
C ASP A 646 13.55 1.10 -19.59
N ASP A 647 13.91 1.33 -18.33
CA ASP A 647 15.00 0.63 -17.63
C ASP A 647 14.46 -0.43 -16.66
N PHE A 648 15.34 -1.29 -16.15
CA PHE A 648 14.99 -2.19 -15.06
C PHE A 648 14.75 -1.41 -13.77
N THR A 649 13.65 -1.72 -13.07
CA THR A 649 13.51 -1.35 -11.66
C THR A 649 14.40 -2.24 -10.80
N SER A 650 14.66 -1.85 -9.56
CA SER A 650 15.14 -2.78 -8.53
C SER A 650 14.09 -3.88 -8.27
N ALA A 651 14.42 -4.88 -7.45
CA ALA A 651 13.51 -5.99 -7.15
C ALA A 651 12.35 -5.58 -6.24
N TYR A 652 11.34 -6.46 -6.17
CA TYR A 652 10.25 -6.37 -5.19
C TYR A 652 10.80 -6.21 -3.78
N CYS A 653 10.21 -5.30 -3.00
CA CYS A 653 10.38 -5.32 -1.57
C CYS A 653 9.10 -5.00 -0.77
N SER A 654 8.97 -5.66 0.38
CA SER A 654 7.80 -5.53 1.26
C SER A 654 7.51 -4.07 1.70
N PRO A 655 8.52 -3.23 2.04
CA PRO A 655 8.28 -1.83 2.39
C PRO A 655 7.64 -0.98 1.29
N SER A 656 8.07 -1.11 0.02
CA SER A 656 7.41 -0.43 -1.10
C SER A 656 5.98 -0.92 -1.31
N GLN A 657 5.75 -2.23 -1.14
CA GLN A 657 4.43 -2.85 -1.30
C GLN A 657 3.42 -2.33 -0.28
N LEU A 658 3.86 -1.82 0.87
CA LEU A 658 2.96 -1.36 1.94
C LEU A 658 2.66 0.15 1.93
N VAL A 659 3.21 0.91 0.97
CA VAL A 659 2.86 2.33 0.79
C VAL A 659 1.36 2.54 0.54
N CYS A 660 0.77 1.77 -0.39
CA CYS A 660 -0.65 1.91 -0.74
C CYS A 660 -1.60 1.67 0.46
N PRO A 661 -1.50 0.57 1.25
CA PRO A 661 -2.37 0.37 2.41
C PRO A 661 -2.14 1.39 3.53
N LEU A 662 -0.91 1.86 3.77
CA LEU A 662 -0.65 2.91 4.77
C LEU A 662 -1.29 4.25 4.37
N MET A 663 -1.11 4.68 3.12
CA MET A 663 -1.77 5.89 2.59
C MET A 663 -3.29 5.74 2.58
N ALA A 664 -3.82 4.58 2.18
CA ALA A 664 -5.25 4.32 2.21
C ALA A 664 -5.83 4.40 3.64
N ARG A 665 -5.12 3.90 4.66
CA ARG A 665 -5.50 4.10 6.06
C ARG A 665 -5.50 5.59 6.38
N TRP A 666 -4.38 6.30 6.25
CA TRP A 666 -4.25 7.69 6.68
C TRP A 666 -5.10 8.71 5.91
N LEU A 667 -5.48 8.45 4.66
CA LEU A 667 -6.45 9.31 3.96
C LEU A 667 -7.88 9.13 4.52
N LEU A 668 -8.23 7.93 4.98
CA LEU A 668 -9.58 7.58 5.44
C LEU A 668 -9.79 7.75 6.95
N VAL A 669 -8.78 7.41 7.75
CA VAL A 669 -8.74 7.51 9.22
C VAL A 669 -7.31 7.88 9.61
N TYR A 670 -7.10 9.00 10.30
CA TYR A 670 -5.76 9.49 10.65
C TYR A 670 -5.65 9.83 12.13
N GLU A 671 -4.56 9.44 12.77
CA GLU A 671 -4.35 9.66 14.21
C GLU A 671 -3.21 10.65 14.42
N GLU A 672 -3.58 11.93 14.47
CA GLU A 672 -2.64 13.04 14.52
C GLU A 672 -2.40 13.47 15.97
N ARG A 673 -1.31 12.96 16.56
CA ARG A 673 -0.95 13.18 17.97
C ARG A 673 -2.09 12.73 18.92
N TRP A 674 -3.03 13.62 19.24
CA TRP A 674 -4.18 13.39 20.12
C TRP A 674 -5.54 13.53 19.40
N ILE A 675 -5.53 13.83 18.09
CA ILE A 675 -6.73 14.05 17.28
C ILE A 675 -7.01 12.80 16.44
N LEU A 676 -8.25 12.32 16.47
CA LEU A 676 -8.73 11.32 15.52
C LEU A 676 -9.45 12.02 14.36
N TRP A 677 -8.91 11.91 13.15
CA TRP A 677 -9.56 12.41 11.95
C TRP A 677 -10.27 11.30 11.18
N LEU A 678 -11.49 11.58 10.75
CA LEU A 678 -12.28 10.76 9.86
C LEU A 678 -12.40 11.47 8.50
N GLY A 679 -11.86 10.85 7.46
CA GLY A 679 -11.94 11.35 6.09
C GLY A 679 -11.05 12.56 5.74
N LYS A 680 -10.00 12.85 6.54
CA LYS A 680 -9.07 14.00 6.32
C LYS A 680 -8.58 14.10 4.89
N GLY A 681 -8.30 12.95 4.26
CA GLY A 681 -7.75 12.82 2.91
C GLY A 681 -8.74 12.46 1.82
N LEU A 682 -10.06 12.47 2.05
CA LEU A 682 -11.04 12.02 1.06
C LEU A 682 -10.98 12.86 -0.24
N PRO A 683 -10.85 12.24 -1.42
CA PRO A 683 -10.98 12.93 -2.71
C PRO A 683 -12.35 13.61 -2.86
N GLN A 684 -12.36 14.85 -3.34
CA GLN A 684 -13.59 15.64 -3.55
C GLN A 684 -14.59 14.93 -4.48
N ALA A 685 -14.08 14.23 -5.50
CA ALA A 685 -14.88 13.43 -6.44
C ALA A 685 -15.67 12.28 -5.77
N TRP A 686 -15.24 11.82 -4.59
CA TRP A 686 -15.95 10.77 -3.84
C TRP A 686 -17.16 11.30 -3.08
N LEU A 687 -17.35 12.62 -3.01
CA LEU A 687 -18.53 13.30 -2.44
C LEU A 687 -19.47 13.89 -3.52
N GLU A 688 -19.38 13.40 -4.74
CA GLU A 688 -20.31 13.72 -5.83
C GLU A 688 -21.70 13.06 -5.62
N PRO A 689 -22.78 13.54 -6.29
CA PRO A 689 -24.12 12.99 -6.08
C PRO A 689 -24.20 11.50 -6.44
N GLY A 690 -24.83 10.70 -5.59
CA GLY A 690 -24.96 9.26 -5.78
C GLY A 690 -23.71 8.46 -5.42
N LYS A 691 -22.64 9.09 -4.92
CA LYS A 691 -21.47 8.41 -4.36
C LYS A 691 -21.66 8.12 -2.87
N THR A 692 -21.07 7.00 -2.44
CA THR A 692 -21.01 6.56 -1.05
C THR A 692 -19.58 6.17 -0.71
N VAL A 693 -19.11 6.61 0.45
CA VAL A 693 -17.85 6.16 1.07
C VAL A 693 -18.24 5.42 2.35
N ARG A 694 -17.67 4.24 2.61
CA ARG A 694 -17.87 3.51 3.86
C ARG A 694 -16.56 2.93 4.35
N VAL A 695 -16.30 3.13 5.64
CA VAL A 695 -15.21 2.54 6.41
C VAL A 695 -15.82 1.87 7.63
N THR A 696 -15.53 0.60 7.85
CA THR A 696 -15.98 -0.12 9.05
C THR A 696 -14.81 -0.83 9.71
N ASN A 697 -14.92 -1.02 11.03
CA ASN A 697 -13.96 -1.80 11.79
C ASN A 697 -12.52 -1.25 11.76
N ALA A 698 -12.34 0.05 11.51
CA ALA A 698 -11.03 0.69 11.54
C ALA A 698 -10.50 0.68 12.99
N PRO A 699 -9.31 0.13 13.25
CA PRO A 699 -8.71 0.18 14.58
C PRO A 699 -8.24 1.61 14.86
N THR A 700 -8.20 2.01 16.13
CA THR A 700 -7.47 3.21 16.58
C THR A 700 -6.94 2.97 17.98
N ARG A 701 -6.04 3.81 18.49
CA ARG A 701 -5.60 3.76 19.89
C ARG A 701 -6.74 3.97 20.92
N TRP A 702 -7.89 4.46 20.47
CA TRP A 702 -9.09 4.68 21.30
C TRP A 702 -10.13 3.56 21.17
N GLY A 703 -9.80 2.51 20.40
CA GLY A 703 -10.69 1.42 20.02
C GLY A 703 -11.21 1.55 18.58
N ARG A 704 -12.08 0.63 18.18
CA ARG A 704 -12.54 0.51 16.78
C ARG A 704 -13.60 1.57 16.45
N THR A 705 -13.53 2.13 15.25
CA THR A 705 -14.42 3.17 14.71
C THR A 705 -14.92 2.78 13.30
N GLY A 706 -15.89 3.52 12.79
CA GLY A 706 -16.36 3.40 11.42
C GLY A 706 -17.26 4.56 11.02
N TYR A 707 -17.38 4.82 9.72
CA TYR A 707 -18.31 5.80 9.19
C TYR A 707 -18.83 5.41 7.80
N ALA A 708 -19.98 5.97 7.44
CA ALA A 708 -20.49 5.95 6.07
C ALA A 708 -20.95 7.35 5.68
N ILE A 709 -20.58 7.79 4.48
CA ILE A 709 -20.97 9.06 3.88
C ILE A 709 -21.80 8.76 2.64
N SER A 710 -22.90 9.45 2.43
CA SER A 710 -23.69 9.41 1.19
C SER A 710 -24.01 10.81 0.71
N SER A 711 -23.67 11.08 -0.54
CA SER A 711 -23.78 12.42 -1.13
C SER A 711 -24.95 12.52 -2.11
N SER A 712 -25.68 13.62 -2.04
CA SER A 712 -26.81 13.94 -2.93
C SER A 712 -26.58 15.28 -3.65
N THR A 713 -27.59 15.77 -4.36
CA THR A 713 -27.53 17.06 -5.03
C THR A 713 -27.59 18.25 -4.07
N LYS A 714 -28.21 18.10 -2.88
CA LYS A 714 -28.46 19.19 -1.91
C LYS A 714 -27.93 18.94 -0.50
N ARG A 715 -27.48 17.71 -0.20
CA ARG A 715 -27.00 17.29 1.13
C ARG A 715 -25.89 16.26 1.04
N ILE A 716 -24.98 16.28 2.00
CA ILE A 716 -24.12 15.16 2.37
C ILE A 716 -24.61 14.66 3.73
N GLU A 717 -24.86 13.36 3.84
CA GLU A 717 -25.21 12.72 5.12
C GLU A 717 -24.09 11.77 5.52
N ALA A 718 -23.69 11.79 6.80
CA ALA A 718 -22.74 10.84 7.34
C ALA A 718 -23.25 10.21 8.64
N THR A 719 -22.96 8.93 8.83
CA THR A 719 -23.19 8.18 10.07
C THR A 719 -21.86 7.69 10.59
N ILE A 720 -21.55 7.90 11.86
CA ILE A 720 -20.28 7.56 12.50
C ILE A 720 -20.55 6.72 13.75
N ALA A 721 -19.81 5.63 13.92
CA ALA A 721 -19.70 4.92 15.18
C ALA A 721 -18.39 5.35 15.85
N LEU A 722 -18.50 6.23 16.85
CA LEU A 722 -17.34 6.73 17.60
C LEU A 722 -16.69 5.60 18.43
N PRO A 723 -15.36 5.68 18.66
CA PRO A 723 -14.65 4.70 19.47
C PRO A 723 -15.19 4.62 20.92
N PRO A 724 -15.00 3.49 21.61
CA PRO A 724 -15.62 3.24 22.92
C PRO A 724 -15.03 4.04 24.09
N ILE A 725 -13.82 4.59 23.98
CA ILE A 725 -13.19 5.45 24.99
C ILE A 725 -13.87 6.84 25.04
N ASP A 726 -13.74 7.52 26.18
CA ASP A 726 -14.23 8.88 26.35
C ASP A 726 -13.52 9.86 25.41
N ILE A 727 -14.26 10.40 24.46
CA ILE A 727 -13.82 11.42 23.48
C ILE A 727 -13.31 12.72 24.14
N ARG A 728 -13.49 12.92 25.46
CA ARG A 728 -12.77 13.95 26.22
C ARG A 728 -11.24 13.75 26.22
N ASP A 729 -10.78 12.51 26.06
CA ASP A 729 -9.35 12.16 25.95
C ASP A 729 -8.84 12.19 24.48
N ALA A 730 -9.71 12.51 23.51
CA ALA A 730 -9.44 12.38 22.08
C ALA A 730 -10.38 13.22 21.20
N PRO A 731 -10.12 14.50 20.91
CA PRO A 731 -10.94 15.27 19.97
C PRO A 731 -11.07 14.56 18.61
N VAL A 732 -12.29 14.12 18.28
CA VAL A 732 -12.60 13.51 16.97
C VAL A 732 -13.07 14.61 16.01
N ARG A 733 -12.53 14.60 14.80
CA ARG A 733 -12.91 15.49 13.71
C ARG A 733 -13.31 14.70 12.48
N MET A 734 -14.38 15.10 11.82
CA MET A 734 -14.71 14.62 10.48
C MET A 734 -14.50 15.73 9.46
N ARG A 735 -13.87 15.42 8.33
CA ARG A 735 -13.73 16.37 7.22
C ARG A 735 -14.61 15.97 6.05
N LEU A 736 -15.44 16.90 5.57
CA LEU A 736 -16.21 16.77 4.34
C LEU A 736 -15.56 17.60 3.23
N ARG A 737 -14.54 17.05 2.56
CA ARG A 737 -13.83 17.69 1.44
C ARG A 737 -14.75 17.82 0.21
N PHE A 738 -15.65 18.79 0.22
CA PHE A 738 -16.68 18.99 -0.78
C PHE A 738 -16.34 20.15 -1.73
N ARG A 739 -16.48 19.94 -3.05
CA ARG A 739 -16.32 20.99 -4.06
C ARG A 739 -17.60 21.85 -4.14
N GLY A 740 -17.69 22.83 -3.26
CA GLY A 740 -18.79 23.80 -3.18
C GLY A 740 -18.78 24.52 -1.83
N ARG A 741 -19.93 25.02 -1.39
CA ARG A 741 -20.12 25.55 -0.03
C ARG A 741 -20.98 24.60 0.79
N ILE A 742 -20.59 24.35 2.04
CA ILE A 742 -21.46 23.74 3.05
C ILE A 742 -22.17 24.88 3.78
N ASP A 743 -23.50 24.95 3.67
CA ASP A 743 -24.31 26.09 4.15
C ASP A 743 -24.68 25.97 5.64
N ALA A 744 -24.92 24.74 6.11
CA ALA A 744 -25.25 24.44 7.49
C ALA A 744 -25.06 22.96 7.80
N VAL A 745 -24.52 22.65 8.98
CA VAL A 745 -24.35 21.30 9.51
C VAL A 745 -25.29 21.08 10.69
N THR A 746 -25.95 19.93 10.74
CA THR A 746 -26.61 19.41 11.95
C THR A 746 -25.97 18.12 12.41
N ILE A 747 -25.72 17.99 13.72
CA ILE A 747 -25.28 16.77 14.38
C ILE A 747 -26.45 16.26 15.24
N ASN A 748 -26.87 15.02 15.02
CA ASN A 748 -28.03 14.39 15.69
C ASN A 748 -29.31 15.25 15.69
N GLY A 749 -29.52 15.98 14.59
CA GLY A 749 -30.66 16.88 14.39
C GLY A 749 -30.54 18.27 15.04
N LYS A 750 -29.52 18.51 15.88
CA LYS A 750 -29.19 19.84 16.42
C LYS A 750 -28.26 20.58 15.46
N ARG A 751 -28.39 21.89 15.33
CA ARG A 751 -27.44 22.72 14.56
C ARG A 751 -26.07 22.69 15.26
N SER A 752 -24.99 22.46 14.51
CA SER A 752 -23.63 22.56 15.04
C SER A 752 -23.06 23.96 14.83
N GLU A 753 -22.35 24.46 15.84
CA GLU A 753 -21.47 25.64 15.76
C GLU A 753 -20.00 25.23 15.64
N GLY A 754 -19.65 23.98 15.94
CA GLY A 754 -18.33 23.38 15.75
C GLY A 754 -18.14 22.89 14.32
N PHE A 755 -18.21 23.80 13.35
CA PHE A 755 -18.04 23.52 11.92
C PHE A 755 -17.34 24.67 11.21
N ASP A 756 -16.33 24.34 10.40
CA ASP A 756 -15.58 25.28 9.56
C ASP A 756 -16.02 25.16 8.08
N PRO A 757 -16.63 26.21 7.49
CA PRO A 757 -17.10 26.20 6.12
C PRO A 757 -16.01 26.34 5.04
N GLU A 758 -14.77 26.70 5.40
CA GLU A 758 -13.67 26.82 4.45
C GLU A 758 -12.95 25.47 4.27
N THR A 759 -12.66 24.76 5.37
CA THR A 759 -12.00 23.45 5.34
C THR A 759 -12.98 22.27 5.21
N GLY A 760 -14.24 22.46 5.60
CA GLY A 760 -15.23 21.39 5.72
C GLY A 760 -15.07 20.55 6.99
N ASP A 761 -14.34 21.05 8.00
CA ASP A 761 -14.12 20.37 9.27
C ASP A 761 -15.32 20.45 10.21
N ILE A 762 -15.65 19.32 10.82
CA ILE A 762 -16.73 19.15 11.78
C ILE A 762 -16.15 18.54 13.06
N PHE A 763 -16.30 19.26 14.16
CA PHE A 763 -15.81 18.86 15.48
C PHE A 763 -16.88 18.02 16.18
N LEU A 764 -16.48 16.90 16.78
CA LEU A 764 -17.36 15.96 17.48
C LEU A 764 -17.02 15.94 18.97
N SER A 765 -18.03 15.70 19.81
CA SER A 765 -17.94 15.79 21.27
C SER A 765 -18.52 14.56 21.98
N SER A 766 -18.28 14.44 23.29
CA SER A 766 -18.90 13.40 24.14
C SER A 766 -20.40 13.54 24.26
N GLU A 767 -20.94 14.74 24.05
CA GLU A 767 -22.37 15.03 24.14
C GLU A 767 -23.15 14.53 22.92
N ASP A 768 -22.45 14.23 21.82
CA ASP A 768 -23.04 13.66 20.60
C ASP A 768 -23.37 12.16 20.74
N GLY A 769 -22.88 11.49 21.78
CA GLY A 769 -23.07 10.05 21.98
C GLY A 769 -22.27 9.19 20.98
N ARG A 770 -22.38 7.86 21.09
CA ARG A 770 -21.54 6.94 20.29
C ARG A 770 -21.94 6.85 18.81
N ASP A 771 -23.23 6.90 18.52
CA ASP A 771 -23.75 6.85 17.15
C ASP A 771 -24.12 8.26 16.70
N VAL A 772 -23.30 8.85 15.83
CA VAL A 772 -23.42 10.24 15.40
C VAL A 772 -23.93 10.31 13.97
N ARG A 773 -25.02 11.07 13.74
CA ARG A 773 -25.52 11.42 12.40
C ARG A 773 -25.26 12.88 12.09
N ILE A 774 -24.46 13.11 11.06
CA ILE A 774 -24.19 14.42 10.46
C ILE A 774 -25.08 14.60 9.23
N VAL A 775 -25.67 15.78 9.07
CA VAL A 775 -26.30 16.24 7.82
C VAL A 775 -25.76 17.62 7.49
N ALA A 776 -25.01 17.71 6.39
CA ALA A 776 -24.52 18.95 5.81
C ALA A 776 -25.42 19.35 4.63
N ASN A 777 -26.06 20.51 4.69
CA ASN A 777 -26.73 21.11 3.52
C ASN A 777 -25.68 21.82 2.67
N ILE A 778 -25.74 21.65 1.35
CA ILE A 778 -24.68 22.09 0.44
C ILE A 778 -25.23 22.88 -0.76
N THR A 779 -24.44 23.86 -1.19
CA THR A 779 -24.60 24.60 -2.45
C THR A 779 -23.40 24.30 -3.34
N ARG A 780 -23.67 23.84 -4.57
CA ARG A 780 -22.62 23.60 -5.58
C ARG A 780 -22.21 24.92 -6.26
N ILE A 781 -20.93 25.02 -6.60
CA ILE A 781 -20.35 26.10 -7.42
C ILE A 781 -20.44 25.68 -8.89
#